data_AF-A0A6N2TX59-F1
#
_entry.id   AF-A0A6N2TX59-F1
#
_cell.length_a   1.000
_cell.length_b   1.000
_cell.length_c   1.000
_cell.angle_alpha   90.00
_cell.angle_beta   90.00
_cell.angle_gamma   90.00
#
_symmetry.space_group_name_H-M   'P 1'
#
loop_
_entity.id
_entity.type
_entity.pdbx_description
1 polymer ?
#
loop_
_entity_poly.entity_id
_entity_poly.type
_entity_poly.pdbx_seq_one_letter_code
_entity_poly.pdbx_strand_id
1 'polypeptide(L)'
;MKGNSGLLWRGLTSVTGTLLVLGICGTQCSYMYAGTINSALGTSSTRIVAGEGGGNTTYYASEYGDLNAENLQKLIADAYGESVLEQEEGSVLLRNNDGTLPLASDKHVTLFGHAVVQPVYSPGGANSAADTGKYVIDLKSALEHAGFSVNNTLFDAYSKSDTKRVASNNLQVSGDPRSNGALNDAPVLGEEPASFYTDQLKASWQDDYHDVAIVMLAREGGEDKEMMMKDPEGISALSLHQDEKDLLRMIKDSGKFSKTIVLLNSAFPMEVGWLDDYGVDACMWIGNPGQRGFEGVANLLVGKANPSGRLTDTYAVDSMSSPAAHTSSQNSNQWTNVDEVNAAVSDKPVNIDNVTVQSENIYVGYKYYETRYADAVTNPGSGAASSVGASHGASAWNYADEVSYPFGYGLSYTTFEQTLDGVSYDRDKDEFTAKVTVKNTGDIAGASVVELYAQTPYGEYERKNLVEKSAIQLAGQGRTKTLQPGASETVDVTVDRYLLASYDYTKAKGYILSAGDYYFTIGDNAHDALNNVLAAENATGMTDFDGKPVEGDAAKTYRWSYDDVDTKTYAKSDAGERVTNRFEDADANYWKDGAVTYLTRSDWKGTFPTEPVKMTAIGKMIELLKGDLYRQSKDSKSVSDYTQGADNGLTFVMMKDVDYNDDETWNKYLDEMTIDEMTTQLSDLFGTAEAASVNRPAYAAGDGTASVGGNTYAKEYGDARDVTLYRRPMCSPALGIMDACNVVANWSVRKPCMPRPRSDGVVAAICTALRSAGAMANTGPKTASWSTLTTSWNFQLLRRKASHRVSSMLQAMIRSCIAKV
;
A
#
# COMPACT_ATOMS: atom_id res chain seq x y z
N MET A 1 -54.62 -46.19 25.37
CA MET A 1 -53.84 -44.99 24.97
C MET A 1 -52.60 -44.86 25.86
N LYS A 2 -51.53 -45.60 25.56
CA LYS A 2 -50.20 -45.45 26.15
C LYS A 2 -49.22 -45.88 25.06
N GLY A 3 -48.49 -44.95 24.44
CA GLY A 3 -47.59 -45.35 23.35
C GLY A 3 -46.91 -44.30 22.49
N ASN A 4 -47.11 -42.98 22.70
CA ASN A 4 -46.41 -41.98 21.88
C ASN A 4 -45.83 -40.78 22.64
N SER A 5 -45.99 -40.69 23.96
CA SER A 5 -45.42 -39.59 24.73
C SER A 5 -43.89 -39.63 24.76
N GLY A 6 -43.27 -40.81 24.85
CA GLY A 6 -41.82 -40.94 24.94
C GLY A 6 -41.03 -40.48 23.71
N LEU A 7 -41.56 -40.72 22.50
CA LEU A 7 -40.96 -40.24 21.25
C LEU A 7 -41.11 -38.73 21.08
N LEU A 8 -42.27 -38.19 21.47
CA LEU A 8 -42.54 -36.77 21.42
C LEU A 8 -41.66 -36.00 22.41
N TRP A 9 -41.52 -36.50 23.65
CA TRP A 9 -40.62 -35.92 24.65
C TRP A 9 -39.14 -36.05 24.26
N ARG A 10 -38.70 -37.17 23.67
CA ARG A 10 -37.32 -37.31 23.16
C ARG A 10 -37.03 -36.35 22.01
N GLY A 11 -37.97 -36.21 21.07
CA GLY A 11 -37.86 -35.25 19.98
C GLY A 11 -37.82 -33.81 20.49
N LEU A 12 -38.69 -33.47 21.45
CA LEU A 12 -38.72 -32.16 22.10
C LEU A 12 -37.40 -31.88 22.82
N THR A 13 -36.90 -32.83 23.62
CA THR A 13 -35.63 -32.71 24.35
C THR A 13 -34.44 -32.51 23.41
N SER A 14 -34.36 -33.26 22.30
CA SER A 14 -33.30 -33.08 21.30
C SER A 14 -33.37 -31.72 20.62
N VAL A 15 -34.57 -31.24 20.26
CA VAL A 15 -34.76 -29.91 19.67
C VAL A 15 -34.38 -28.81 20.67
N THR A 16 -34.86 -28.89 21.92
CA THR A 16 -34.49 -27.92 22.96
C THR A 16 -33.00 -27.97 23.31
N GLY A 17 -32.38 -29.16 23.32
CA GLY A 17 -30.94 -29.30 23.53
C GLY A 17 -30.12 -28.68 22.40
N THR A 18 -30.56 -28.86 21.15
CA THR A 18 -29.92 -28.25 19.98
C THR A 18 -30.07 -26.72 20.01
N LEU A 19 -31.26 -26.22 20.33
CA LEU A 19 -31.52 -24.79 20.48
C LEU A 19 -30.73 -24.16 21.63
N LEU A 20 -30.53 -24.89 22.75
CA LEU A 20 -29.69 -24.44 23.85
C LEU A 20 -28.22 -24.34 23.43
N VAL A 21 -27.69 -25.35 22.72
CA VAL A 21 -26.32 -25.31 22.21
C VAL A 21 -26.12 -24.18 21.20
N LEU A 22 -27.07 -24.00 20.26
CA LEU A 22 -27.06 -22.87 19.33
C LEU A 22 -27.18 -21.53 20.05
N GLY A 23 -27.98 -21.45 21.12
CA GLY A 23 -28.12 -20.26 21.96
C GLY A 23 -26.82 -19.92 22.70
N ILE A 24 -26.14 -20.92 23.29
CA ILE A 24 -24.87 -20.71 24.00
C ILE A 24 -23.78 -20.27 23.01
N CYS A 25 -23.59 -21.00 21.91
CA CYS A 25 -22.60 -20.66 20.88
C CYS A 25 -22.91 -19.30 20.24
N GLY A 26 -24.17 -19.06 19.89
CA GLY A 26 -24.62 -17.79 19.30
C GLY A 26 -24.44 -16.61 20.23
N THR A 27 -24.66 -16.79 21.53
CA THR A 27 -24.43 -15.75 22.56
C THR A 27 -22.94 -15.43 22.70
N GLN A 28 -22.08 -16.46 22.75
CA GLN A 28 -20.63 -16.26 22.79
C GLN A 28 -20.11 -15.54 21.54
N CYS A 29 -20.58 -15.94 20.35
CA CYS A 29 -20.27 -15.21 19.12
C CYS A 29 -20.81 -13.77 19.18
N SER A 30 -22.03 -13.56 19.68
CA SER A 30 -22.61 -12.21 19.74
C SER A 30 -21.85 -11.29 20.69
N TYR A 31 -21.32 -11.80 21.80
CA TYR A 31 -20.43 -11.03 22.68
C TYR A 31 -19.06 -10.77 22.05
N MET A 32 -18.49 -11.77 21.39
CA MET A 32 -17.22 -11.64 20.67
C MET A 32 -17.30 -10.60 19.54
N TYR A 33 -18.44 -10.47 18.88
CA TYR A 33 -18.70 -9.52 17.78
C TYR A 33 -19.64 -8.39 18.19
N ALA A 34 -19.75 -8.08 19.49
CA ALA A 34 -20.73 -7.10 19.99
C ALA A 34 -20.54 -5.71 19.35
N GLY A 35 -19.28 -5.27 19.17
CA GLY A 35 -18.96 -4.02 18.47
C GLY A 35 -19.46 -4.00 17.03
N THR A 36 -19.18 -5.06 16.27
CA THR A 36 -19.65 -5.22 14.87
C THR A 36 -21.17 -5.26 14.77
N ILE A 37 -21.83 -6.00 15.67
CA ILE A 37 -23.30 -6.13 15.70
C ILE A 37 -23.94 -4.79 16.06
N ASN A 38 -23.44 -4.11 17.10
CA ASN A 38 -23.94 -2.81 17.53
C ASN A 38 -23.77 -1.74 16.44
N SER A 39 -22.61 -1.73 15.78
CA SER A 39 -22.34 -0.88 14.62
C SER A 39 -23.32 -1.15 13.48
N ALA A 40 -23.51 -2.42 13.10
CA ALA A 40 -24.44 -2.81 12.03
C ALA A 40 -25.91 -2.51 12.35
N LEU A 41 -26.30 -2.55 13.63
CA LEU A 41 -27.65 -2.23 14.08
C LEU A 41 -27.87 -0.73 14.35
N GLY A 42 -26.81 0.09 14.33
CA GLY A 42 -26.87 1.51 14.69
C GLY A 42 -27.29 1.74 16.14
N THR A 43 -26.93 0.81 17.04
CA THR A 43 -27.25 0.88 18.46
C THR A 43 -26.00 1.25 19.24
N SER A 44 -26.08 2.32 20.02
CA SER A 44 -25.06 2.66 21.01
C SER A 44 -25.50 2.17 22.40
N SER A 45 -24.60 1.55 23.15
CA SER A 45 -24.80 1.25 24.57
C SER A 45 -24.72 2.50 25.45
N THR A 46 -24.20 3.60 24.91
CA THR A 46 -23.95 4.84 25.65
C THR A 46 -24.46 6.06 24.89
N ARG A 47 -24.70 7.15 25.63
CA ARG A 47 -24.95 8.47 25.07
C ARG A 47 -24.22 9.49 25.94
N ILE A 48 -23.60 10.49 25.32
CA ILE A 48 -23.07 11.63 26.06
C ILE A 48 -24.26 12.43 26.58
N VAL A 49 -24.38 12.57 27.89
CA VAL A 49 -25.40 13.42 28.52
C VAL A 49 -24.70 14.65 29.05
N ALA A 50 -24.86 15.79 28.37
CA ALA A 50 -24.42 17.07 28.92
C ALA A 50 -25.31 17.41 30.14
N GLY A 51 -24.70 17.67 31.29
CA GLY A 51 -25.43 18.15 32.47
C GLY A 51 -26.03 19.54 32.22
N GLU A 52 -27.21 19.82 32.77
CA GLU A 52 -27.79 21.16 32.74
C GLU A 52 -26.80 22.16 33.37
N GLY A 53 -26.28 23.09 32.55
CA GLY A 53 -25.31 24.11 32.97
C GLY A 53 -23.83 23.77 32.76
N GLY A 54 -23.50 22.61 32.17
CA GLY A 54 -22.12 22.29 31.76
C GLY A 54 -21.71 23.03 30.48
N GLY A 55 -20.52 23.63 30.48
CA GLY A 55 -19.92 24.26 29.29
C GLY A 55 -19.68 23.25 28.15
N ASN A 56 -19.36 23.75 26.96
CA ASN A 56 -19.07 22.93 25.79
C ASN A 56 -17.93 21.92 26.08
N THR A 57 -18.23 20.62 26.03
CA THR A 57 -17.28 19.52 26.28
C THR A 57 -16.59 19.03 25.00
N THR A 58 -16.81 19.69 23.86
CA THR A 58 -16.14 19.39 22.60
C THR A 58 -14.75 20.02 22.58
N TYR A 59 -13.73 19.18 22.77
CA TYR A 59 -12.32 19.61 22.76
C TYR A 59 -11.73 19.70 21.35
N TYR A 60 -12.27 18.94 20.39
CA TYR A 60 -11.90 18.98 18.98
C TYR A 60 -13.15 19.29 18.15
N ALA A 61 -13.38 20.56 17.89
CA ALA A 61 -14.50 21.00 17.07
C ALA A 61 -14.21 20.70 15.59
N SER A 62 -15.20 20.18 14.88
CA SER A 62 -15.15 20.06 13.42
C SER A 62 -15.16 21.44 12.79
N GLU A 63 -14.33 21.67 11.77
CA GLU A 63 -14.35 22.89 10.95
C GLU A 63 -15.68 23.06 10.19
N TYR A 64 -16.40 21.96 9.99
CA TYR A 64 -17.74 21.95 9.39
C TYR A 64 -18.84 22.25 10.42
N GLY A 65 -18.52 22.42 11.70
CA GLY A 65 -19.49 22.55 12.80
C GLY A 65 -20.15 21.22 13.17
N ASP A 66 -21.32 21.28 13.82
CA ASP A 66 -22.04 20.08 14.25
C ASP A 66 -22.36 19.17 13.06
N LEU A 67 -22.22 17.87 13.25
CA LEU A 67 -22.59 16.88 12.24
C LEU A 67 -24.12 16.88 12.09
N ASN A 68 -24.59 17.49 11.02
CA ASN A 68 -25.99 17.56 10.61
C ASN A 68 -26.09 17.39 9.09
N ALA A 69 -27.30 17.30 8.55
CA ALA A 69 -27.51 17.07 7.12
C ALA A 69 -26.89 18.15 6.21
N GLU A 70 -26.90 19.42 6.62
CA GLU A 70 -26.33 20.52 5.82
C GLU A 70 -24.81 20.44 5.79
N ASN A 71 -24.18 20.32 6.97
CA ASN A 71 -22.73 20.28 7.09
C ASN A 71 -22.13 19.00 6.49
N LEU A 72 -22.87 17.89 6.52
CA LEU A 72 -22.48 16.67 5.82
C LEU A 72 -22.40 16.88 4.30
N GLN A 73 -23.32 17.64 3.69
CA GLN A 73 -23.25 17.93 2.25
C GLN A 73 -22.05 18.80 1.87
N LYS A 74 -21.64 19.73 2.75
CA LYS A 74 -20.41 20.53 2.55
C LYS A 74 -19.17 19.63 2.58
N LEU A 75 -19.04 18.80 3.63
CA LEU A 75 -17.96 17.82 3.74
C LEU A 75 -17.86 16.90 2.52
N ILE A 76 -19.01 16.45 2.00
CA ILE A 76 -19.09 15.64 0.79
C ILE A 76 -18.56 16.40 -0.43
N ALA A 77 -18.97 17.66 -0.61
CA ALA A 77 -18.58 18.46 -1.76
C ALA A 77 -17.07 18.73 -1.74
N ASP A 78 -16.53 19.06 -0.57
CA ASP A 78 -15.10 19.31 -0.38
C ASP A 78 -14.28 18.03 -0.57
N ALA A 79 -14.77 16.88 -0.09
CA ALA A 79 -14.12 15.58 -0.36
C ALA A 79 -14.10 15.21 -1.85
N TYR A 80 -15.14 15.56 -2.61
CA TYR A 80 -15.14 15.38 -4.06
C TYR A 80 -14.19 16.35 -4.75
N GLY A 81 -14.14 17.62 -4.30
CA GLY A 81 -13.17 18.60 -4.78
C GLY A 81 -11.74 18.15 -4.57
N GLU A 82 -11.43 17.62 -3.38
CA GLU A 82 -10.10 17.08 -3.05
C GLU A 82 -9.74 15.90 -3.95
N SER A 83 -10.64 14.93 -4.14
CA SER A 83 -10.39 13.79 -5.04
C SER A 83 -10.10 14.22 -6.48
N VAL A 84 -10.71 15.31 -6.96
CA VAL A 84 -10.40 15.90 -8.27
C VAL A 84 -9.04 16.58 -8.25
N LEU A 85 -8.74 17.37 -7.21
CA LEU A 85 -7.47 18.07 -7.06
C LEU A 85 -6.28 17.10 -6.94
N GLU A 86 -6.40 16.06 -6.12
CA GLU A 86 -5.40 14.99 -5.97
C GLU A 86 -5.10 14.33 -7.32
N GLN A 87 -6.11 14.11 -8.15
CA GLN A 87 -5.87 13.59 -9.50
C GLN A 87 -5.16 14.62 -10.39
N GLU A 88 -5.61 15.87 -10.42
CA GLU A 88 -5.01 16.92 -11.24
C GLU A 88 -3.53 17.14 -10.89
N GLU A 89 -3.22 17.10 -9.60
CA GLU A 89 -1.89 17.33 -9.06
C GLU A 89 -1.00 16.09 -9.02
N GLY A 90 -1.59 14.89 -8.99
CA GLY A 90 -0.90 13.60 -8.88
C GLY A 90 -0.71 12.87 -10.21
N SER A 91 -1.50 13.20 -11.24
CA SER A 91 -1.28 12.67 -12.60
C SER A 91 0.04 13.16 -13.17
N VAL A 92 0.78 12.23 -13.80
CA VAL A 92 2.10 12.50 -14.36
C VAL A 92 2.04 12.41 -15.88
N LEU A 93 2.30 13.53 -16.55
CA LEU A 93 2.43 13.57 -18.00
C LEU A 93 3.81 13.03 -18.39
N LEU A 94 3.85 11.88 -19.05
CA LEU A 94 5.10 11.19 -19.42
C LEU A 94 5.61 11.66 -20.79
N ARG A 95 4.69 11.84 -21.73
CA ARG A 95 4.96 12.24 -23.12
C ARG A 95 3.91 13.23 -23.60
N ASN A 96 4.34 14.23 -24.36
CA ASN A 96 3.46 15.18 -25.04
C ASN A 96 4.09 15.72 -26.33
N ASN A 97 4.14 14.89 -27.37
CA ASN A 97 4.74 15.26 -28.65
C ASN A 97 3.93 16.37 -29.32
N ASP A 98 4.64 17.36 -29.87
CA ASP A 98 4.09 18.50 -30.62
C ASP A 98 2.96 19.26 -29.90
N GLY A 99 2.94 19.23 -28.56
CA GLY A 99 1.89 19.89 -27.77
C GLY A 99 0.50 19.27 -27.98
N THR A 100 0.43 17.95 -28.20
CA THR A 100 -0.81 17.18 -28.40
C THR A 100 -1.87 17.48 -27.35
N LEU A 101 -1.45 17.52 -26.09
CA LEU A 101 -2.22 17.95 -24.94
C LEU A 101 -1.85 19.38 -24.51
N PRO A 102 -2.82 20.19 -24.05
CA PRO A 102 -4.25 19.87 -23.91
C PRO A 102 -5.03 19.86 -25.23
N LEU A 103 -6.15 19.12 -25.27
CA LEU A 103 -7.07 19.04 -26.41
C LEU A 103 -7.91 20.32 -26.53
N ALA A 104 -7.54 21.19 -27.47
CA ALA A 104 -8.19 22.49 -27.66
C ALA A 104 -9.57 22.40 -28.34
N SER A 105 -9.63 21.88 -29.57
CA SER A 105 -10.85 21.79 -30.40
C SER A 105 -11.31 20.37 -30.69
N ASP A 106 -10.43 19.39 -30.47
CA ASP A 106 -10.63 17.99 -30.79
C ASP A 106 -11.56 17.37 -29.76
N LYS A 107 -12.84 17.23 -30.11
CA LYS A 107 -13.90 16.86 -29.15
C LYS A 107 -14.59 15.56 -29.48
N HIS A 108 -14.39 15.02 -30.68
CA HIS A 108 -15.02 13.78 -31.13
C HIS A 108 -14.03 12.63 -30.96
N VAL A 109 -14.18 11.87 -29.87
CA VAL A 109 -13.17 10.91 -29.41
C VAL A 109 -13.69 9.48 -29.43
N THR A 110 -12.77 8.55 -29.68
CA THR A 110 -13.03 7.12 -29.50
C THR A 110 -12.19 6.59 -28.34
N LEU A 111 -12.85 5.95 -27.38
CA LEU A 111 -12.23 5.29 -26.23
C LEU A 111 -11.88 3.84 -26.60
N PHE A 112 -10.64 3.43 -26.30
CA PHE A 112 -10.08 2.12 -26.62
C PHE A 112 -9.50 1.44 -25.38
N GLY A 113 -9.50 0.11 -25.40
CA GLY A 113 -9.05 -0.76 -24.31
C GLY A 113 -10.18 -1.13 -23.37
N HIS A 114 -10.27 -2.39 -22.95
CA HIS A 114 -11.33 -2.86 -22.05
C HIS A 114 -11.43 -2.03 -20.76
N ALA A 115 -10.31 -1.48 -20.30
CA ALA A 115 -10.24 -0.68 -19.09
C ALA A 115 -11.23 0.48 -19.08
N VAL A 116 -11.67 1.00 -20.23
CA VAL A 116 -12.62 2.14 -20.30
C VAL A 116 -14.01 1.80 -19.75
N VAL A 117 -14.38 0.52 -19.71
CA VAL A 117 -15.64 0.02 -19.10
C VAL A 117 -15.40 -0.76 -17.81
N GLN A 118 -14.15 -1.15 -17.55
CA GLN A 118 -13.72 -1.81 -16.32
C GLN A 118 -12.42 -1.17 -15.81
N PRO A 119 -12.42 0.09 -15.34
CA PRO A 119 -11.22 0.74 -14.81
C PRO A 119 -10.86 0.21 -13.42
N VAL A 120 -9.62 0.44 -13.01
CA VAL A 120 -9.13 0.21 -11.63
C VAL A 120 -9.27 1.53 -10.87
N TYR A 121 -10.38 1.69 -10.17
CA TYR A 121 -10.65 2.87 -9.34
C TYR A 121 -9.82 2.86 -8.05
N SER A 122 -9.58 1.69 -7.47
CA SER A 122 -8.69 1.49 -6.33
C SER A 122 -7.98 0.14 -6.43
N PRO A 123 -6.80 -0.03 -5.78
CA PRO A 123 -6.20 -1.35 -5.65
C PRO A 123 -7.05 -2.24 -4.75
N GLY A 124 -7.08 -3.54 -5.02
CA GLY A 124 -7.85 -4.50 -4.22
C GLY A 124 -7.30 -4.65 -2.79
N GLY A 125 -8.16 -4.87 -1.81
CA GLY A 125 -7.76 -5.09 -0.42
C GLY A 125 -8.73 -4.46 0.58
N ALA A 126 -8.21 -4.02 1.72
CA ALA A 126 -8.94 -3.32 2.78
C ALA A 126 -9.66 -2.01 2.33
N ASN A 127 -9.37 -1.49 1.13
CA ASN A 127 -10.05 -0.31 0.60
C ASN A 127 -11.53 -0.61 0.32
N SER A 128 -12.42 0.06 1.06
CA SER A 128 -13.85 -0.03 0.88
C SER A 128 -14.33 1.10 -0.05
N ALA A 129 -14.94 0.70 -1.18
CA ALA A 129 -16.00 1.41 -1.88
C ALA A 129 -15.69 2.38 -3.04
N ALA A 130 -14.48 2.45 -3.61
CA ALA A 130 -14.28 3.18 -4.88
C ALA A 130 -14.68 2.38 -6.15
N ASP A 131 -14.81 1.06 -6.07
CA ASP A 131 -14.87 0.22 -7.28
C ASP A 131 -16.27 0.04 -7.87
N THR A 132 -17.35 0.24 -7.10
CA THR A 132 -18.73 0.13 -7.60
C THR A 132 -19.69 1.01 -6.81
N GLY A 133 -20.53 1.81 -7.48
CA GLY A 133 -21.58 2.58 -6.81
C GLY A 133 -22.16 3.73 -7.63
N LYS A 134 -23.28 4.27 -7.14
CA LYS A 134 -23.99 5.41 -7.77
C LYS A 134 -23.15 6.69 -7.86
N TYR A 135 -22.10 6.79 -7.06
CA TYR A 135 -21.37 8.03 -6.84
C TYR A 135 -19.97 8.04 -7.45
N VAL A 136 -19.55 6.93 -8.06
CA VAL A 136 -18.32 6.81 -8.83
C VAL A 136 -18.58 7.35 -10.24
N ILE A 137 -17.65 8.12 -10.79
CA ILE A 137 -17.74 8.63 -12.15
C ILE A 137 -16.78 7.87 -13.06
N ASP A 138 -17.27 7.37 -14.19
CA ASP A 138 -16.42 6.75 -15.21
C ASP A 138 -15.78 7.78 -16.15
N LEU A 139 -14.74 7.36 -16.87
CA LEU A 139 -14.00 8.20 -17.81
C LEU A 139 -14.92 8.80 -18.88
N LYS A 140 -15.87 8.03 -19.41
CA LYS A 140 -16.81 8.50 -20.45
C LYS A 140 -17.64 9.67 -19.94
N SER A 141 -18.26 9.52 -18.77
CA SER A 141 -19.09 10.54 -18.14
C SER A 141 -18.29 11.80 -17.83
N ALA A 142 -17.06 11.63 -17.31
CA ALA A 142 -16.16 12.76 -17.05
C ALA A 142 -15.80 13.53 -18.33
N LEU A 143 -15.50 12.83 -19.43
CA LEU A 143 -15.23 13.44 -20.73
C LEU A 143 -16.46 14.16 -21.30
N GLU A 144 -17.65 13.54 -21.23
CA GLU A 144 -18.89 14.18 -21.66
C GLU A 144 -19.21 15.44 -20.85
N HIS A 145 -18.97 15.43 -19.53
CA HIS A 145 -19.07 16.61 -18.67
C HIS A 145 -18.04 17.70 -19.03
N ALA A 146 -16.86 17.30 -19.50
CA ALA A 146 -15.83 18.21 -20.01
C ALA A 146 -16.15 18.73 -21.44
N GLY A 147 -17.19 18.21 -22.08
CA GLY A 147 -17.70 18.67 -23.37
C GLY A 147 -17.22 17.88 -24.58
N PHE A 148 -16.70 16.67 -24.38
CA PHE A 148 -16.40 15.73 -25.46
C PHE A 148 -17.66 14.98 -25.94
N SER A 149 -17.63 14.57 -27.21
CA SER A 149 -18.56 13.60 -27.78
C SER A 149 -17.83 12.27 -27.90
N VAL A 150 -18.31 11.24 -27.19
CA VAL A 150 -17.67 9.91 -27.15
C VAL A 150 -18.37 8.95 -28.11
N ASN A 151 -17.59 8.12 -28.82
CA ASN A 151 -18.11 7.05 -29.67
C ASN A 151 -18.82 5.97 -28.84
N ASN A 152 -20.15 6.10 -28.70
CA ASN A 152 -20.98 5.14 -27.97
C ASN A 152 -21.00 3.74 -28.60
N THR A 153 -20.76 3.60 -29.91
CA THR A 153 -20.84 2.30 -30.59
C THR A 153 -19.77 1.35 -30.07
N LEU A 154 -18.53 1.82 -29.96
CA LEU A 154 -17.43 1.01 -29.44
C LEU A 154 -17.52 0.86 -27.91
N PHE A 155 -17.85 1.93 -27.18
CA PHE A 155 -18.02 1.87 -25.73
C PHE A 155 -19.10 0.86 -25.29
N ASP A 156 -20.25 0.86 -25.98
CA ASP A 156 -21.32 -0.11 -25.74
C ASP A 156 -20.90 -1.54 -26.08
N ALA A 157 -20.04 -1.72 -27.09
CA ALA A 157 -19.53 -3.04 -27.45
C ALA A 157 -18.62 -3.59 -26.35
N TYR A 158 -17.71 -2.78 -25.80
CA TYR A 158 -16.89 -3.14 -24.64
C TYR A 158 -17.77 -3.47 -23.43
N SER A 159 -18.78 -2.65 -23.14
CA SER A 159 -19.69 -2.85 -21.99
C SER A 159 -20.47 -4.17 -22.08
N LYS A 160 -20.70 -4.69 -23.29
CA LYS A 160 -21.40 -5.97 -23.55
C LYS A 160 -20.43 -7.14 -23.74
N SER A 161 -19.12 -6.89 -23.73
CA SER A 161 -18.08 -7.90 -23.88
C SER A 161 -18.04 -8.85 -22.68
N ASP A 162 -17.80 -10.13 -22.96
CA ASP A 162 -17.56 -11.15 -21.94
C ASP A 162 -16.14 -11.07 -21.36
N THR A 163 -15.26 -10.24 -21.94
CA THR A 163 -13.91 -9.95 -21.42
C THR A 163 -14.02 -9.42 -19.98
N LYS A 164 -13.11 -9.91 -19.12
CA LYS A 164 -12.97 -9.46 -17.74
C LYS A 164 -11.49 -9.46 -17.39
N ARG A 165 -11.01 -8.37 -16.81
CA ARG A 165 -9.74 -8.38 -16.08
C ARG A 165 -9.92 -9.13 -14.77
N VAL A 166 -8.95 -9.96 -14.45
CA VAL A 166 -8.87 -10.70 -13.20
C VAL A 166 -7.48 -10.46 -12.62
N ALA A 167 -7.40 -9.69 -11.52
CA ALA A 167 -6.15 -9.56 -10.76
C ALA A 167 -5.65 -10.96 -10.38
N SER A 168 -4.36 -11.21 -10.60
CA SER A 168 -3.72 -12.49 -10.27
C SER A 168 -3.89 -12.85 -8.79
N ASN A 169 -3.99 -14.14 -8.51
CA ASN A 169 -3.85 -14.72 -7.17
C ASN A 169 -2.53 -15.51 -7.09
N ASN A 170 -1.44 -14.96 -7.64
CA ASN A 170 -0.35 -15.81 -8.11
C ASN A 170 0.78 -16.07 -7.11
N LEU A 171 0.66 -15.53 -5.92
CA LEU A 171 1.32 -16.07 -4.75
C LEU A 171 0.33 -15.96 -3.60
N GLN A 172 -0.04 -17.10 -3.05
CA GLN A 172 -0.78 -17.13 -1.80
C GLN A 172 0.18 -16.77 -0.67
N VAL A 173 0.49 -15.48 -0.49
CA VAL A 173 1.12 -15.01 0.74
C VAL A 173 0.02 -14.76 1.77
N SER A 174 -0.22 -15.82 2.54
CA SER A 174 -0.79 -15.83 3.90
C SER A 174 -2.29 -16.09 4.12
N GLY A 175 -2.55 -16.83 5.21
CA GLY A 175 -3.65 -16.57 6.15
C GLY A 175 -5.08 -16.99 5.81
N ASP A 176 -5.58 -16.76 4.59
CA ASP A 176 -7.03 -16.78 4.33
C ASP A 176 -7.62 -18.22 4.38
N PRO A 177 -8.52 -18.54 5.34
CA PRO A 177 -9.21 -19.82 5.39
C PRO A 177 -10.16 -20.07 4.20
N ARG A 178 -10.39 -19.08 3.32
CA ARG A 178 -11.16 -19.20 2.07
C ARG A 178 -10.31 -19.69 0.89
N SER A 179 -8.99 -19.66 1.00
CA SER A 179 -8.11 -20.16 -0.04
C SER A 179 -8.00 -21.68 -0.01
N ASN A 180 -8.00 -22.31 -1.18
CA ASN A 180 -7.92 -23.76 -1.36
C ASN A 180 -6.49 -24.28 -1.59
N GLY A 181 -5.48 -23.42 -1.54
CA GLY A 181 -4.08 -23.82 -1.72
C GLY A 181 -3.66 -24.15 -3.16
N ALA A 182 -4.47 -23.77 -4.17
CA ALA A 182 -4.11 -23.93 -5.57
C ALA A 182 -3.65 -22.58 -6.15
N LEU A 183 -2.55 -22.58 -6.93
CA LEU A 183 -2.28 -21.52 -7.89
C LEU A 183 -3.51 -21.41 -8.79
N ASN A 184 -4.17 -20.25 -8.83
CA ASN A 184 -5.27 -20.05 -9.77
C ASN A 184 -4.72 -19.88 -11.19
N ASP A 185 -5.59 -20.07 -12.17
CA ASP A 185 -5.31 -19.82 -13.59
C ASP A 185 -4.61 -18.45 -13.79
N ALA A 186 -3.74 -18.35 -14.81
CA ALA A 186 -2.97 -17.14 -15.12
C ALA A 186 -3.86 -15.88 -15.15
N PRO A 187 -3.37 -14.70 -14.71
CA PRO A 187 -4.09 -13.45 -14.80
C PRO A 187 -4.57 -13.24 -16.21
N VAL A 188 -5.83 -12.88 -16.32
CA VAL A 188 -6.40 -12.37 -17.55
C VAL A 188 -6.32 -10.86 -17.41
N LEU A 189 -5.37 -10.22 -18.13
CA LEU A 189 -5.30 -8.75 -18.19
C LEU A 189 -6.62 -8.14 -18.68
N GLY A 190 -7.39 -8.94 -19.43
CA GLY A 190 -8.76 -8.63 -19.80
C GLY A 190 -8.81 -7.58 -20.89
N GLU A 191 -8.16 -7.86 -22.03
CA GLU A 191 -8.26 -7.04 -23.24
C GLU A 191 -8.98 -7.82 -24.34
N GLU A 192 -9.69 -7.14 -25.22
CA GLU A 192 -10.38 -7.76 -26.34
C GLU A 192 -9.40 -8.25 -27.43
N PRO A 193 -9.58 -9.47 -27.95
CA PRO A 193 -8.75 -9.95 -29.04
C PRO A 193 -9.04 -9.17 -30.33
N ALA A 194 -8.11 -9.18 -31.28
CA ALA A 194 -8.26 -8.49 -32.57
C ALA A 194 -9.57 -8.81 -33.32
N SER A 195 -10.14 -10.01 -33.13
CA SER A 195 -11.40 -10.45 -33.72
C SER A 195 -12.65 -9.73 -33.19
N PHE A 196 -12.56 -9.09 -32.02
CA PHE A 196 -13.62 -8.26 -31.46
C PHE A 196 -13.91 -7.04 -32.35
N TYR A 197 -12.86 -6.44 -32.92
CA TYR A 197 -12.95 -5.22 -33.75
C TYR A 197 -13.44 -5.53 -35.17
N THR A 198 -14.73 -5.85 -35.28
CA THR A 198 -15.42 -6.10 -36.56
C THR A 198 -15.43 -4.86 -37.46
N ASP A 199 -15.67 -5.06 -38.76
CA ASP A 199 -15.81 -3.96 -39.73
C ASP A 199 -16.93 -2.98 -39.35
N GLN A 200 -17.99 -3.47 -38.70
CA GLN A 200 -19.09 -2.63 -38.20
C GLN A 200 -18.63 -1.71 -37.06
N LEU A 201 -17.83 -2.22 -36.12
CA LEU A 201 -17.26 -1.37 -35.07
C LEU A 201 -16.30 -0.37 -35.70
N LYS A 202 -15.41 -0.83 -36.58
CA LYS A 202 -14.44 0.00 -37.28
C LYS A 202 -15.07 1.15 -38.05
N ALA A 203 -16.24 0.92 -38.67
CA ALA A 203 -17.02 1.93 -39.37
C ALA A 203 -17.43 3.11 -38.47
N SER A 204 -17.61 2.88 -37.16
CA SER A 204 -18.10 3.92 -36.22
C SER A 204 -17.14 5.09 -35.99
N TRP A 205 -15.85 4.93 -36.32
CA TRP A 205 -14.84 5.98 -36.22
C TRP A 205 -14.22 6.36 -37.58
N GLN A 206 -14.79 5.94 -38.72
CA GLN A 206 -14.20 6.26 -40.03
C GLN A 206 -14.48 7.69 -40.50
N ASP A 207 -15.69 8.18 -40.22
CA ASP A 207 -16.21 9.45 -40.74
C ASP A 207 -16.48 10.50 -39.62
N ASP A 208 -16.55 10.06 -38.36
CA ASP A 208 -16.72 10.88 -37.14
C ASP A 208 -15.94 10.21 -35.98
N TYR A 209 -15.78 10.84 -34.82
CA TYR A 209 -15.09 10.28 -33.63
C TYR A 209 -13.62 9.87 -33.80
N HIS A 210 -12.91 10.47 -34.76
CA HIS A 210 -11.50 10.19 -35.04
C HIS A 210 -10.58 11.38 -34.82
N ASP A 211 -11.03 12.41 -34.08
CA ASP A 211 -10.13 13.50 -33.68
C ASP A 211 -9.01 12.93 -32.79
N VAL A 212 -9.40 12.10 -31.81
CA VAL A 212 -8.47 11.50 -30.83
C VAL A 212 -8.86 10.05 -30.54
N ALA A 213 -7.87 9.15 -30.60
CA ALA A 213 -7.94 7.84 -29.96
C ALA A 213 -7.40 7.95 -28.53
N ILE A 214 -8.26 7.70 -27.53
CA ILE A 214 -7.84 7.64 -26.13
C ILE A 214 -7.82 6.16 -25.73
N VAL A 215 -6.63 5.61 -25.54
CA VAL A 215 -6.40 4.22 -25.12
C VAL A 215 -6.16 4.20 -23.63
N MET A 216 -6.93 3.42 -22.88
CA MET A 216 -6.66 3.20 -21.45
C MET A 216 -6.17 1.79 -21.22
N LEU A 217 -4.98 1.67 -20.65
CA LEU A 217 -4.37 0.40 -20.26
C LEU A 217 -4.36 0.31 -18.75
N ALA A 218 -4.72 -0.85 -18.21
CA ALA A 218 -4.83 -1.04 -16.78
C ALA A 218 -4.03 -2.23 -16.26
N ARG A 219 -3.48 -2.09 -15.05
CA ARG A 219 -2.92 -3.19 -14.28
C ARG A 219 -3.51 -3.13 -12.87
N GLU A 220 -3.86 -4.29 -12.36
CA GLU A 220 -4.57 -4.44 -11.11
C GLU A 220 -3.80 -5.39 -10.18
N GLY A 221 -3.72 -5.02 -8.92
CA GLY A 221 -3.14 -5.81 -7.85
C GLY A 221 -3.78 -5.42 -6.52
N GLY A 222 -3.39 -6.09 -5.44
CA GLY A 222 -3.98 -5.81 -4.15
C GLY A 222 -3.43 -6.65 -3.01
N GLU A 223 -3.94 -6.40 -1.82
CA GLU A 223 -3.67 -7.21 -0.63
C GLU A 223 -3.99 -8.69 -0.90
N ASP A 224 -3.12 -9.58 -0.40
CA ASP A 224 -3.12 -11.03 -0.65
C ASP A 224 -2.98 -11.46 -2.12
N LYS A 225 -2.73 -10.51 -3.04
CA LYS A 225 -2.69 -10.73 -4.49
C LYS A 225 -1.50 -10.05 -5.14
N GLU A 226 -0.40 -10.78 -5.19
CA GLU A 226 0.76 -10.36 -5.97
C GLU A 226 0.50 -10.45 -7.48
N MET A 227 1.01 -9.46 -8.21
CA MET A 227 1.07 -9.51 -9.68
C MET A 227 2.04 -10.62 -10.10
N MET A 228 1.71 -11.36 -11.16
CA MET A 228 2.72 -12.25 -11.76
C MET A 228 3.89 -11.41 -12.27
N MET A 229 5.12 -11.88 -12.09
CA MET A 229 6.29 -11.22 -12.68
C MET A 229 6.27 -11.39 -14.21
N LYS A 230 5.92 -12.59 -14.68
CA LYS A 230 5.75 -12.92 -16.10
C LYS A 230 4.51 -13.76 -16.32
N ASP A 231 3.89 -13.62 -17.49
CA ASP A 231 2.79 -14.46 -17.96
C ASP A 231 3.26 -15.86 -18.43
N PRO A 232 2.34 -16.79 -18.75
CA PRO A 232 2.71 -18.13 -19.25
C PRO A 232 3.50 -18.11 -20.56
N GLU A 233 3.37 -17.05 -21.35
CA GLU A 233 4.11 -16.79 -22.58
C GLU A 233 5.51 -16.19 -22.32
N GLY A 234 5.85 -15.88 -21.06
CA GLY A 234 7.13 -15.34 -20.63
C GLY A 234 7.24 -13.82 -20.75
N ILE A 235 6.13 -13.13 -21.02
CA ILE A 235 6.02 -11.68 -21.14
C ILE A 235 5.88 -11.08 -19.75
N SER A 236 6.61 -9.99 -19.46
CA SER A 236 6.45 -9.23 -18.21
C SER A 236 5.01 -8.77 -18.04
N ALA A 237 4.41 -8.97 -16.86
CA ALA A 237 3.02 -8.53 -16.62
C ALA A 237 2.86 -7.00 -16.64
N LEU A 238 3.95 -6.25 -16.51
CA LEU A 238 3.97 -4.79 -16.61
C LEU A 238 4.21 -4.29 -18.04
N SER A 239 4.48 -5.20 -18.99
CA SER A 239 4.64 -4.90 -20.41
C SER A 239 3.33 -5.05 -21.19
N LEU A 240 3.32 -4.69 -22.48
CA LEU A 240 2.17 -4.95 -23.35
C LEU A 240 2.02 -6.42 -23.70
N HIS A 241 0.79 -6.93 -23.58
CA HIS A 241 0.42 -8.26 -24.05
C HIS A 241 -0.08 -8.22 -25.50
N GLN A 242 -0.24 -9.40 -26.12
CA GLN A 242 -0.50 -9.50 -27.56
C GLN A 242 -1.78 -8.77 -27.99
N ASP A 243 -2.87 -8.90 -27.22
CA ASP A 243 -4.13 -8.22 -27.57
C ASP A 243 -4.02 -6.69 -27.47
N GLU A 244 -3.27 -6.17 -26.49
CA GLU A 244 -2.97 -4.73 -26.37
C GLU A 244 -2.08 -4.24 -27.54
N LYS A 245 -1.08 -5.05 -27.95
CA LYS A 245 -0.24 -4.78 -29.13
C LYS A 245 -1.08 -4.75 -30.41
N ASP A 246 -2.02 -5.68 -30.56
CA ASP A 246 -2.91 -5.76 -31.72
C ASP A 246 -3.88 -4.58 -31.76
N LEU A 247 -4.42 -4.16 -30.62
CA LEU A 247 -5.22 -2.94 -30.48
C LEU A 247 -4.45 -1.70 -30.94
N LEU A 248 -3.27 -1.46 -30.37
CA LEU A 248 -2.45 -0.29 -30.71
C LEU A 248 -2.02 -0.31 -32.18
N ARG A 249 -1.66 -1.49 -32.72
CA ARG A 249 -1.37 -1.67 -34.14
C ARG A 249 -2.57 -1.33 -35.01
N MET A 250 -3.76 -1.80 -34.64
CA MET A 250 -4.98 -1.50 -35.39
C MET A 250 -5.26 0.00 -35.43
N ILE A 251 -5.08 0.71 -34.31
CA ILE A 251 -5.25 2.17 -34.24
C ILE A 251 -4.27 2.86 -35.19
N LYS A 252 -2.98 2.52 -35.08
CA LYS A 252 -1.92 3.07 -35.94
C LYS A 252 -2.15 2.78 -37.43
N ASP A 253 -2.41 1.52 -37.78
CA ASP A 253 -2.59 1.07 -39.17
C ASP A 253 -3.86 1.62 -39.81
N SER A 254 -4.85 2.04 -39.01
CA SER A 254 -6.05 2.69 -39.53
C SER A 254 -5.73 4.02 -40.23
N GLY A 255 -4.70 4.75 -39.74
CA GLY A 255 -4.35 6.09 -40.22
C GLY A 255 -5.48 7.12 -40.09
N LYS A 256 -6.49 6.85 -39.25
CA LYS A 256 -7.69 7.69 -39.12
C LYS A 256 -7.60 8.73 -38.02
N PHE A 257 -6.89 8.42 -36.95
CA PHE A 257 -6.80 9.28 -35.78
C PHE A 257 -5.76 10.37 -35.98
N SER A 258 -6.14 11.62 -35.69
CA SER A 258 -5.20 12.74 -35.73
C SER A 258 -4.23 12.72 -34.56
N LYS A 259 -4.66 12.13 -33.44
CA LYS A 259 -3.91 12.01 -32.18
C LYS A 259 -4.20 10.68 -31.51
N THR A 260 -3.17 10.06 -30.94
CA THR A 260 -3.28 8.87 -30.08
C THR A 260 -2.75 9.18 -28.70
N ILE A 261 -3.60 9.04 -27.69
CA ILE A 261 -3.30 9.31 -26.28
C ILE A 261 -3.43 8.03 -25.49
N VAL A 262 -2.43 7.71 -24.66
CA VAL A 262 -2.46 6.59 -23.73
C VAL A 262 -2.64 7.09 -22.30
N LEU A 263 -3.59 6.52 -21.57
CA LEU A 263 -3.79 6.69 -20.13
C LEU A 263 -3.39 5.39 -19.41
N LEU A 264 -2.44 5.49 -18.48
CA LEU A 264 -1.99 4.35 -17.68
C LEU A 264 -2.74 4.32 -16.34
N ASN A 265 -3.72 3.43 -16.23
CA ASN A 265 -4.52 3.19 -15.04
C ASN A 265 -3.94 2.03 -14.23
N SER A 266 -2.82 2.29 -13.56
CA SER A 266 -2.02 1.29 -12.87
C SER A 266 -1.40 1.89 -11.61
N ALA A 267 -1.38 1.14 -10.50
CA ALA A 267 -0.58 1.50 -9.32
C ALA A 267 0.92 1.18 -9.51
N PHE A 268 1.26 0.43 -10.56
CA PHE A 268 2.60 -0.09 -10.82
C PHE A 268 3.23 0.60 -12.03
N PRO A 269 4.55 0.84 -12.03
CA PRO A 269 5.25 1.42 -13.18
C PRO A 269 5.24 0.42 -14.34
N MET A 270 4.39 0.68 -15.33
CA MET A 270 4.32 -0.15 -16.54
C MET A 270 5.54 0.11 -17.44
N GLU A 271 5.96 -0.91 -18.19
CA GLU A 271 6.97 -0.73 -19.23
C GLU A 271 6.35 0.04 -20.40
N VAL A 272 7.02 1.11 -20.83
CA VAL A 272 6.48 2.09 -21.80
C VAL A 272 7.42 2.38 -22.97
N GLY A 273 8.49 1.58 -23.15
CA GLY A 273 9.45 1.75 -24.25
C GLY A 273 8.85 1.59 -25.67
N TRP A 274 7.60 1.16 -25.77
CA TRP A 274 6.87 0.90 -27.04
C TRP A 274 6.11 2.12 -27.58
N LEU A 275 6.08 3.26 -26.88
CA LEU A 275 5.25 4.42 -27.27
C LEU A 275 5.49 4.89 -28.72
N ASP A 276 6.76 4.90 -29.18
CA ASP A 276 7.11 5.25 -30.56
C ASP A 276 6.70 4.19 -31.58
N ASP A 277 6.82 2.90 -31.22
CA ASP A 277 6.46 1.77 -32.09
C ASP A 277 5.00 1.83 -32.54
N TYR A 278 4.13 2.44 -31.73
CA TYR A 278 2.70 2.57 -31.99
C TYR A 278 2.23 4.00 -32.29
N GLY A 279 3.16 4.96 -32.42
CA GLY A 279 2.81 6.35 -32.77
C GLY A 279 1.92 7.02 -31.72
N VAL A 280 2.26 6.81 -30.44
CA VAL A 280 1.56 7.47 -29.33
C VAL A 280 2.09 8.88 -29.16
N ASP A 281 1.19 9.85 -29.30
CA ASP A 281 1.50 11.28 -29.27
C ASP A 281 1.58 11.82 -27.84
N ALA A 282 0.72 11.33 -26.93
CA ALA A 282 0.77 11.67 -25.51
C ALA A 282 0.54 10.46 -24.62
N CYS A 283 1.21 10.43 -23.47
CA CYS A 283 1.06 9.38 -22.47
C CYS A 283 0.98 10.02 -21.07
N MET A 284 -0.03 9.64 -20.29
CA MET A 284 -0.23 10.14 -18.93
C MET A 284 -0.47 8.99 -17.98
N TRP A 285 0.29 8.94 -16.89
CA TRP A 285 -0.02 8.08 -15.76
C TRP A 285 -1.09 8.73 -14.89
N ILE A 286 -2.17 7.98 -14.67
CA ILE A 286 -3.34 8.44 -13.91
C ILE A 286 -3.55 7.67 -12.61
N GLY A 287 -2.65 6.75 -12.27
CA GLY A 287 -2.77 5.94 -11.05
C GLY A 287 -4.11 5.22 -10.97
N ASN A 288 -4.74 5.29 -9.79
CA ASN A 288 -6.10 4.80 -9.55
C ASN A 288 -7.02 5.99 -9.23
N PRO A 289 -7.96 6.35 -10.11
CA PRO A 289 -8.70 7.61 -9.98
C PRO A 289 -9.71 7.73 -8.83
N GLY A 290 -9.86 6.69 -8.00
CA GLY A 290 -10.82 6.71 -6.91
C GLY A 290 -12.24 7.06 -7.38
N GLN A 291 -13.00 7.75 -6.54
CA GLN A 291 -14.40 7.99 -6.83
C GLN A 291 -14.66 9.09 -7.88
N ARG A 292 -13.83 10.15 -7.87
CA ARG A 292 -14.05 11.37 -8.67
C ARG A 292 -12.86 11.76 -9.55
N GLY A 293 -11.72 11.09 -9.43
CA GLY A 293 -10.49 11.47 -10.13
C GLY A 293 -10.61 11.49 -11.65
N PHE A 294 -11.49 10.71 -12.28
CA PHE A 294 -11.69 10.85 -13.74
C PHE A 294 -12.15 12.25 -14.18
N GLU A 295 -12.78 13.05 -13.30
CA GLU A 295 -13.04 14.46 -13.57
C GLU A 295 -11.75 15.27 -13.67
N GLY A 296 -10.77 15.00 -12.79
CA GLY A 296 -9.42 15.58 -12.86
C GLY A 296 -8.67 15.13 -14.11
N VAL A 297 -8.75 13.84 -14.48
CA VAL A 297 -8.20 13.35 -15.77
C VAL A 297 -8.79 14.12 -16.94
N ALA A 298 -10.12 14.29 -16.98
CA ALA A 298 -10.79 15.05 -18.04
C ALA A 298 -10.37 16.54 -18.04
N ASN A 299 -10.21 17.15 -16.85
CA ASN A 299 -9.75 18.54 -16.71
C ASN A 299 -8.33 18.73 -17.24
N LEU A 300 -7.42 17.79 -17.02
CA LEU A 300 -6.07 17.80 -17.59
C LEU A 300 -6.14 17.69 -19.12
N LEU A 301 -6.90 16.70 -19.64
CA LEU A 301 -7.03 16.51 -21.08
C LEU A 301 -7.55 17.74 -21.83
N VAL A 302 -8.42 18.57 -21.22
CA VAL A 302 -8.91 19.82 -21.82
C VAL A 302 -8.12 21.07 -21.44
N GLY A 303 -7.10 20.95 -20.57
CA GLY A 303 -6.31 22.09 -20.11
C GLY A 303 -7.02 23.02 -19.12
N LYS A 304 -8.07 22.55 -18.43
CA LYS A 304 -8.62 23.24 -17.25
C LYS A 304 -7.67 23.17 -16.05
N ALA A 305 -6.88 22.09 -16.00
CA ALA A 305 -5.78 21.90 -15.08
C ALA A 305 -4.49 21.67 -15.88
N ASN A 306 -3.34 21.90 -15.23
CA ASN A 306 -2.02 21.68 -15.81
C ASN A 306 -1.30 20.56 -15.05
N PRO A 307 -0.85 19.48 -15.73
CA PRO A 307 -0.11 18.41 -15.09
C PRO A 307 1.10 18.95 -14.33
N SER A 308 1.24 18.47 -13.10
CA SER A 308 2.35 18.86 -12.22
C SER A 308 2.78 17.75 -11.26
N GLY A 309 2.25 16.53 -11.43
CA GLY A 309 2.72 15.35 -10.71
C GLY A 309 4.12 14.94 -11.17
N ARG A 310 4.86 14.29 -10.26
CA ARG A 310 6.18 13.70 -10.49
C ARG A 310 6.15 12.21 -10.18
N LEU A 311 6.92 11.41 -10.91
CA LEU A 311 7.03 9.97 -10.70
C LEU A 311 7.64 9.64 -9.33
N THR A 312 6.98 8.78 -8.56
CA THR A 312 7.49 8.24 -7.29
C THR A 312 8.32 6.97 -7.45
N ASP A 313 8.33 6.39 -8.65
CA ASP A 313 9.06 5.17 -9.00
C ASP A 313 9.77 5.34 -10.34
N THR A 314 10.88 4.62 -10.52
CA THR A 314 11.59 4.54 -11.80
C THR A 314 10.78 3.68 -12.78
N TYR A 315 10.51 4.20 -13.97
CA TYR A 315 9.97 3.38 -15.06
C TYR A 315 11.13 2.71 -15.79
N ALA A 316 11.37 1.45 -15.48
CA ALA A 316 12.38 0.63 -16.13
C ALA A 316 11.95 0.23 -17.55
N VAL A 317 12.93 0.04 -18.43
CA VAL A 317 12.72 -0.53 -19.78
C VAL A 317 12.29 -2.01 -19.69
N ASP A 318 12.88 -2.76 -18.75
CA ASP A 318 12.47 -4.11 -18.36
C ASP A 318 12.27 -4.11 -16.84
N SER A 319 11.04 -4.33 -16.37
CA SER A 319 10.74 -4.35 -14.94
C SER A 319 11.48 -5.47 -14.19
N MET A 320 12.00 -6.47 -14.89
CA MET A 320 12.80 -7.55 -14.33
C MET A 320 14.29 -7.22 -14.21
N SER A 321 14.76 -6.07 -14.71
CA SER A 321 16.19 -5.69 -14.65
C SER A 321 16.64 -5.23 -13.26
N SER A 322 15.69 -4.95 -12.37
CA SER A 322 15.96 -4.57 -10.99
C SER A 322 16.60 -5.72 -10.20
N PRO A 323 17.67 -5.48 -9.40
CA PRO A 323 18.23 -6.51 -8.53
C PRO A 323 17.21 -7.05 -7.52
N ALA A 324 16.23 -6.25 -7.10
CA ALA A 324 15.15 -6.67 -6.20
C ALA A 324 14.19 -7.69 -6.85
N ALA A 325 14.08 -7.68 -8.19
CA ALA A 325 13.23 -8.64 -8.92
C ALA A 325 13.80 -10.06 -8.81
N HIS A 326 15.12 -10.23 -8.65
CA HIS A 326 15.77 -11.54 -8.49
C HIS A 326 15.54 -12.17 -7.10
N THR A 327 15.04 -11.41 -6.13
CA THR A 327 14.95 -11.83 -4.73
C THR A 327 13.52 -11.81 -4.18
N SER A 328 12.56 -11.32 -4.93
CA SER A 328 11.20 -11.02 -4.45
C SER A 328 10.10 -11.76 -5.19
N SER A 329 8.88 -11.75 -4.64
CA SER A 329 7.68 -12.34 -5.24
C SER A 329 7.90 -13.81 -5.64
N GLN A 330 7.76 -14.15 -6.93
CA GLN A 330 7.88 -15.52 -7.45
C GLN A 330 9.29 -16.10 -7.32
N ASN A 331 10.27 -15.25 -6.98
CA ASN A 331 11.64 -15.61 -6.73
C ASN A 331 11.96 -15.81 -5.24
N SER A 332 10.96 -15.77 -4.34
CA SER A 332 11.13 -16.19 -2.94
C SER A 332 11.34 -17.70 -2.84
N ASN A 333 12.40 -18.12 -2.14
CA ASN A 333 12.77 -19.52 -2.00
C ASN A 333 12.09 -20.18 -0.80
N GLN A 334 11.89 -21.49 -0.87
CA GLN A 334 11.66 -22.29 0.33
C GLN A 334 12.96 -22.58 1.07
N TRP A 335 12.87 -22.88 2.37
CA TRP A 335 13.98 -23.48 3.11
C TRP A 335 14.45 -24.76 2.41
N THR A 336 15.77 -24.93 2.27
CA THR A 336 16.36 -26.14 1.69
C THR A 336 16.06 -27.42 2.50
N ASN A 337 15.69 -27.27 3.79
CA ASN A 337 15.23 -28.33 4.68
C ASN A 337 13.77 -28.12 5.13
N VAL A 338 12.90 -27.63 4.22
CA VAL A 338 11.49 -27.30 4.54
C VAL A 338 10.71 -28.44 5.22
N ASP A 339 10.94 -29.70 4.87
CA ASP A 339 10.31 -30.85 5.52
C ASP A 339 10.66 -30.96 7.01
N GLU A 340 11.91 -30.64 7.38
CA GLU A 340 12.35 -30.62 8.78
C GLU A 340 11.71 -29.45 9.54
N VAL A 341 11.62 -28.28 8.91
CA VAL A 341 10.93 -27.11 9.47
C VAL A 341 9.46 -27.43 9.74
N ASN A 342 8.77 -27.97 8.73
CA ASN A 342 7.37 -28.37 8.82
C ASN A 342 7.10 -29.49 9.84
N ALA A 343 8.05 -30.42 10.02
CA ALA A 343 7.94 -31.44 11.06
C ALA A 343 8.14 -30.87 12.48
N ALA A 344 8.85 -29.74 12.60
CA ALA A 344 9.22 -29.15 13.87
C ALA A 344 8.23 -28.07 14.35
N VAL A 345 7.61 -27.33 13.44
CA VAL A 345 6.75 -26.18 13.73
C VAL A 345 5.27 -26.56 13.61
N SER A 346 4.38 -25.98 14.44
CA SER A 346 2.94 -26.28 14.43
C SER A 346 2.12 -25.43 13.47
N ASP A 347 2.70 -24.36 12.93
CA ASP A 347 2.07 -23.49 11.95
C ASP A 347 1.90 -24.17 10.60
N LYS A 348 1.01 -23.62 9.78
CA LYS A 348 0.75 -24.17 8.43
C LYS A 348 1.96 -23.90 7.53
N PRO A 349 2.33 -24.85 6.63
CA PRO A 349 3.46 -24.69 5.70
C PRO A 349 3.46 -23.34 4.95
N VAL A 350 2.30 -22.89 4.46
CA VAL A 350 2.13 -21.59 3.77
C VAL A 350 2.63 -20.37 4.55
N ASN A 351 2.71 -20.45 5.89
CA ASN A 351 3.16 -19.34 6.73
C ASN A 351 4.66 -19.39 7.07
N ILE A 352 5.34 -20.51 6.82
CA ILE A 352 6.71 -20.75 7.32
C ILE A 352 7.67 -21.33 6.28
N ASP A 353 7.18 -21.82 5.14
CA ASP A 353 7.99 -22.51 4.12
C ASP A 353 8.98 -21.57 3.42
N ASN A 354 8.56 -20.33 3.16
CA ASN A 354 9.29 -19.39 2.32
C ASN A 354 10.21 -18.48 3.14
N VAL A 355 11.35 -18.14 2.55
CA VAL A 355 12.35 -17.20 3.05
C VAL A 355 12.78 -16.28 1.91
N THR A 356 12.80 -14.98 2.20
CA THR A 356 13.21 -13.94 1.26
C THR A 356 14.48 -13.27 1.80
N VAL A 357 15.46 -13.06 0.92
CA VAL A 357 16.71 -12.37 1.25
C VAL A 357 16.87 -11.20 0.29
N GLN A 358 16.84 -9.98 0.83
CA GLN A 358 17.01 -8.73 0.08
C GLN A 358 18.49 -8.49 -0.24
N SER A 359 19.06 -9.28 -1.15
CA SER A 359 20.48 -9.18 -1.51
C SER A 359 20.83 -7.93 -2.32
N GLU A 360 19.83 -7.22 -2.85
CA GLU A 360 19.98 -5.90 -3.48
C GLU A 360 20.46 -4.80 -2.53
N ASN A 361 20.39 -5.02 -1.21
CA ASN A 361 20.83 -4.07 -0.19
C ASN A 361 20.06 -2.73 -0.33
N ILE A 362 20.70 -1.57 -0.14
CA ILE A 362 20.06 -0.26 -0.29
C ILE A 362 19.75 0.11 -1.76
N TYR A 363 20.15 -0.71 -2.73
CA TYR A 363 20.06 -0.41 -4.16
C TYR A 363 18.69 -0.82 -4.72
N VAL A 364 17.66 -0.09 -4.32
CA VAL A 364 16.27 -0.26 -4.75
C VAL A 364 15.81 0.95 -5.56
N GLY A 365 15.13 0.72 -6.67
CA GLY A 365 14.62 1.79 -7.55
C GLY A 365 15.74 2.66 -8.10
N TYR A 366 15.53 3.98 -8.16
CA TYR A 366 16.53 4.93 -8.67
C TYR A 366 17.88 4.84 -7.93
N LYS A 367 17.90 4.45 -6.65
CA LYS A 367 19.17 4.26 -5.92
C LYS A 367 20.05 3.19 -6.56
N TYR A 368 19.49 2.21 -7.26
CA TYR A 368 20.25 1.28 -8.08
C TYR A 368 20.70 1.91 -9.40
N TYR A 369 19.75 2.34 -10.25
CA TYR A 369 20.04 2.80 -11.61
C TYR A 369 20.98 4.02 -11.63
N GLU A 370 20.73 5.02 -10.78
CA GLU A 370 21.56 6.22 -10.71
C GLU A 370 22.97 5.92 -10.17
N THR A 371 23.08 5.06 -9.17
CA THR A 371 24.39 4.71 -8.59
C THR A 371 25.22 3.90 -9.57
N ARG A 372 24.62 2.93 -10.25
CA ARG A 372 25.31 2.13 -11.26
C ARG A 372 25.74 3.00 -12.44
N TYR A 373 24.92 3.98 -12.84
CA TYR A 373 25.30 4.98 -13.83
C TYR A 373 26.49 5.84 -13.40
N ALA A 374 26.43 6.44 -12.20
CA ALA A 374 27.53 7.24 -11.67
C ALA A 374 28.86 6.46 -11.66
N ASP A 375 28.81 5.19 -11.26
CA ASP A 375 30.00 4.33 -11.25
C ASP A 375 30.44 3.89 -12.65
N ALA A 376 29.52 3.75 -13.61
CA ALA A 376 29.89 3.51 -15.01
C ALA A 376 30.64 4.71 -15.62
N VAL A 377 30.26 5.94 -15.23
CA VAL A 377 30.91 7.18 -15.66
C VAL A 377 32.25 7.41 -14.95
N THR A 378 32.28 7.27 -13.62
CA THR A 378 33.41 7.72 -12.78
C THR A 378 34.33 6.60 -12.28
N ASN A 379 33.87 5.36 -12.28
CA ASN A 379 34.59 4.21 -11.71
C ASN A 379 34.51 2.96 -12.62
N PRO A 380 35.14 2.98 -13.81
CA PRO A 380 35.06 1.87 -14.77
C PRO A 380 35.62 0.55 -14.22
N GLY A 381 36.42 0.58 -13.15
CA GLY A 381 36.94 -0.60 -12.47
C GLY A 381 35.91 -1.37 -11.62
N SER A 382 34.77 -0.77 -11.30
CA SER A 382 33.69 -1.38 -10.50
C SER A 382 32.88 -2.46 -11.23
N GLY A 383 33.04 -2.57 -12.56
CA GLY A 383 32.21 -3.46 -13.38
C GLY A 383 30.79 -2.97 -13.64
N ALA A 384 30.46 -1.71 -13.31
CA ALA A 384 29.14 -1.12 -13.50
C ALA A 384 28.60 -1.24 -14.95
N ALA A 385 29.47 -1.02 -15.95
CA ALA A 385 29.13 -1.15 -17.37
C ALA A 385 29.16 -2.61 -17.90
N SER A 386 29.37 -3.61 -17.05
CA SER A 386 29.37 -5.01 -17.48
C SER A 386 27.98 -5.46 -17.93
N SER A 387 27.91 -6.53 -18.72
CA SER A 387 26.65 -7.12 -19.19
C SER A 387 25.81 -7.79 -18.09
N VAL A 388 26.32 -7.94 -16.86
CA VAL A 388 25.59 -8.62 -15.78
C VAL A 388 24.43 -7.73 -15.34
N GLY A 389 23.21 -8.27 -15.37
CA GLY A 389 22.01 -7.51 -15.05
C GLY A 389 21.65 -6.43 -16.08
N ALA A 390 22.18 -6.52 -17.30
CA ALA A 390 21.75 -5.68 -18.42
C ALA A 390 20.49 -6.27 -19.08
N SER A 391 19.51 -5.41 -19.36
CA SER A 391 18.26 -5.73 -20.02
C SER A 391 18.47 -6.39 -21.38
N HIS A 392 17.53 -7.26 -21.77
CA HIS A 392 17.47 -7.86 -23.11
C HIS A 392 18.76 -8.57 -23.59
N GLY A 393 19.64 -9.00 -22.68
CA GLY A 393 20.89 -9.67 -23.02
C GLY A 393 21.93 -8.76 -23.67
N ALA A 394 21.88 -7.45 -23.40
CA ALA A 394 22.85 -6.49 -23.90
C ALA A 394 24.29 -6.86 -23.49
N SER A 395 25.26 -6.54 -24.36
CA SER A 395 26.67 -6.85 -24.15
C SER A 395 27.36 -5.93 -23.13
N ALA A 396 26.69 -4.85 -22.72
CA ALA A 396 27.10 -3.91 -21.69
C ALA A 396 25.84 -3.30 -21.07
N TRP A 397 25.95 -2.86 -19.82
CA TRP A 397 24.90 -2.10 -19.15
C TRP A 397 25.05 -0.60 -19.48
N ASN A 398 23.94 0.06 -19.80
CA ASN A 398 23.88 1.48 -20.14
C ASN A 398 22.54 2.05 -19.67
N TYR A 399 22.55 3.23 -19.04
CA TYR A 399 21.36 3.78 -18.38
C TYR A 399 20.15 3.97 -19.31
N ALA A 400 20.37 4.49 -20.52
CA ALA A 400 19.30 4.75 -21.48
C ALA A 400 18.61 3.47 -22.01
N ASP A 401 19.30 2.32 -21.91
CA ASP A 401 18.74 1.01 -22.29
C ASP A 401 17.95 0.37 -21.13
N GLU A 402 17.93 1.01 -19.95
CA GLU A 402 17.46 0.44 -18.68
C GLU A 402 16.36 1.27 -18.03
N VAL A 403 16.34 2.58 -18.25
CA VAL A 403 15.36 3.51 -17.66
C VAL A 403 14.63 4.26 -18.77
N SER A 404 13.30 4.12 -18.82
CA SER A 404 12.44 4.91 -19.70
C SER A 404 12.13 6.29 -19.12
N TYR A 405 11.80 6.35 -17.82
CA TYR A 405 11.61 7.61 -17.10
C TYR A 405 12.21 7.55 -15.69
N PRO A 406 13.10 8.49 -15.33
CA PRO A 406 13.71 8.52 -14.01
C PRO A 406 12.72 8.84 -12.88
N PHE A 407 13.10 8.52 -11.64
CA PHE A 407 12.38 8.98 -10.45
C PHE A 407 12.34 10.52 -10.42
N GLY A 408 11.19 11.11 -10.07
CA GLY A 408 10.96 12.56 -10.07
C GLY A 408 10.59 13.16 -11.44
N TYR A 409 10.58 12.36 -12.51
CA TYR A 409 10.21 12.85 -13.84
C TYR A 409 8.71 13.20 -13.94
N GLY A 410 8.39 14.26 -14.70
CA GLY A 410 7.02 14.64 -15.02
C GLY A 410 6.96 15.92 -15.85
N LEU A 411 6.20 15.91 -16.95
CA LEU A 411 6.04 17.07 -17.80
C LEU A 411 4.90 17.98 -17.31
N SER A 412 4.94 19.23 -17.76
CA SER A 412 3.87 20.22 -17.62
C SER A 412 3.50 20.76 -19.00
N TYR A 413 2.33 21.39 -19.13
CA TYR A 413 1.99 22.14 -20.34
C TYR A 413 2.73 23.49 -20.44
N THR A 414 3.44 23.90 -19.38
CA THR A 414 4.35 25.05 -19.38
C THR A 414 5.77 24.62 -19.05
N THR A 415 6.72 25.56 -19.14
CA THR A 415 8.12 25.35 -18.79
C THR A 415 8.49 26.14 -17.54
N PHE A 416 9.45 25.61 -16.77
CA PHE A 416 9.96 26.27 -15.58
C PHE A 416 11.49 26.34 -15.62
N GLU A 417 12.02 27.45 -15.12
CA GLU A 417 13.43 27.62 -14.79
C GLU A 417 13.55 27.55 -13.26
N GLN A 418 14.48 26.74 -12.75
CA GLN A 418 14.77 26.62 -11.32
C GLN A 418 16.21 27.04 -11.04
N THR A 419 16.41 27.88 -10.02
CA THR A 419 17.72 28.38 -9.59
C THR A 419 17.94 28.05 -8.12
N LEU A 420 19.03 27.36 -7.79
CA LEU A 420 19.46 27.17 -6.41
C LEU A 420 20.14 28.45 -5.93
N ASP A 421 19.44 29.27 -5.16
CA ASP A 421 19.95 30.55 -4.66
C ASP A 421 21.02 30.36 -3.58
N GLY A 422 20.91 29.26 -2.82
CA GLY A 422 21.90 28.86 -1.83
C GLY A 422 21.34 27.86 -0.82
N VAL A 423 22.25 27.31 -0.01
CA VAL A 423 21.91 26.39 1.09
C VAL A 423 22.54 26.93 2.38
N SER A 424 21.74 27.02 3.44
CA SER A 424 22.20 27.39 4.79
C SER A 424 22.05 26.22 5.76
N TYR A 425 22.93 26.13 6.76
CA TYR A 425 22.86 25.15 7.82
C TYR A 425 22.58 25.82 9.18
N ASP A 426 21.47 25.46 9.81
CA ASP A 426 21.10 25.86 11.17
C ASP A 426 21.60 24.80 12.17
N ARG A 427 22.63 25.16 12.93
CA ARG A 427 23.27 24.26 13.92
C ARG A 427 22.40 23.99 15.14
N ASP A 428 21.50 24.90 15.49
CA ASP A 428 20.67 24.76 16.69
C ASP A 428 19.52 23.79 16.44
N LYS A 429 19.08 23.69 15.18
CA LYS A 429 18.04 22.75 14.72
C LYS A 429 18.58 21.49 14.06
N ASP A 430 19.87 21.45 13.77
CA ASP A 430 20.52 20.37 13.01
C ASP A 430 19.94 20.20 11.57
N GLU A 431 19.68 21.32 10.90
CA GLU A 431 18.86 21.38 9.69
C GLU A 431 19.51 22.21 8.58
N PHE A 432 19.46 21.73 7.34
CA PHE A 432 19.77 22.51 6.14
C PHE A 432 18.50 23.12 5.52
N THR A 433 18.61 24.32 4.96
CA THR A 433 17.55 24.95 4.16
C THR A 433 18.12 25.37 2.81
N ALA A 434 17.62 24.77 1.74
CA ALA A 434 17.89 25.23 0.37
C ALA A 434 16.83 26.25 -0.05
N LYS A 435 17.27 27.37 -0.62
CA LYS A 435 16.39 28.38 -1.21
C LYS A 435 16.41 28.23 -2.72
N VAL A 436 15.25 27.98 -3.32
CA VAL A 436 15.13 27.70 -4.74
C VAL A 436 14.12 28.65 -5.37
N THR A 437 14.56 29.50 -6.30
CA THR A 437 13.66 30.35 -7.07
C THR A 437 13.20 29.61 -8.31
N VAL A 438 11.88 29.50 -8.45
CA VAL A 438 11.21 28.89 -9.60
C VAL A 438 10.52 30.00 -10.40
N LYS A 439 10.71 29.99 -11.72
CA LYS A 439 10.05 30.91 -12.65
C LYS A 439 9.28 30.12 -13.71
N ASN A 440 8.02 30.47 -13.92
CA ASN A 440 7.28 29.98 -15.08
C ASN A 440 7.75 30.73 -16.32
N THR A 441 8.40 30.03 -17.25
CA THR A 441 8.98 30.59 -18.48
C THR A 441 8.12 30.36 -19.71
N GLY A 442 7.04 29.57 -19.60
CA GLY A 442 6.12 29.33 -20.70
C GLY A 442 4.93 30.30 -20.71
N ASP A 443 3.95 29.98 -21.55
CA ASP A 443 2.85 30.89 -21.91
C ASP A 443 1.54 30.61 -21.15
N ILE A 444 1.49 29.57 -20.33
CA ILE A 444 0.30 29.21 -19.54
C ILE A 444 0.63 29.01 -18.07
N ALA A 445 -0.37 29.16 -17.21
CA ALA A 445 -0.21 28.98 -15.77
C ALA A 445 0.08 27.52 -15.40
N GLY A 446 0.88 27.29 -14.36
CA GLY A 446 1.20 25.96 -13.86
C GLY A 446 1.94 26.02 -12.53
N ALA A 447 2.05 24.87 -11.85
CA ALA A 447 2.86 24.72 -10.65
C ALA A 447 4.05 23.78 -10.94
N SER A 448 5.14 23.95 -10.20
CA SER A 448 6.31 23.07 -10.28
C SER A 448 6.67 22.52 -8.90
N VAL A 449 7.23 21.32 -8.91
CA VAL A 449 7.86 20.68 -7.75
C VAL A 449 9.37 20.98 -7.80
N VAL A 450 9.90 21.41 -6.67
CA VAL A 450 11.34 21.53 -6.41
C VAL A 450 11.78 20.26 -5.69
N GLU A 451 12.62 19.47 -6.34
CA GLU A 451 13.21 18.26 -5.78
C GLU A 451 14.66 18.56 -5.39
N LEU A 452 14.97 18.49 -4.09
CA LEU A 452 16.32 18.66 -3.58
C LEU A 452 16.90 17.28 -3.28
N TYR A 453 17.96 16.93 -3.99
CA TYR A 453 18.69 15.70 -3.82
C TYR A 453 20.01 15.94 -3.08
N ALA A 454 20.54 14.89 -2.46
CA ALA A 454 21.84 14.88 -1.83
C ALA A 454 22.70 13.70 -2.32
N GLN A 455 23.99 13.96 -2.56
CA GLN A 455 25.03 12.94 -2.63
C GLN A 455 25.85 12.99 -1.34
N THR A 456 26.13 11.81 -0.77
CA THR A 456 26.96 11.69 0.45
C THR A 456 28.30 11.04 0.13
N PRO A 457 29.38 11.31 0.89
CA PRO A 457 30.70 10.76 0.62
C PRO A 457 30.75 9.23 0.56
N TYR A 458 31.47 8.70 -0.43
CA TYR A 458 31.79 7.28 -0.58
C TYR A 458 33.31 7.06 -0.71
N GLY A 459 33.99 7.09 0.43
CA GLY A 459 35.45 7.07 0.52
C GLY A 459 36.03 5.72 0.94
N GLU A 460 37.24 5.77 1.49
CA GLU A 460 37.94 4.60 2.02
C GLU A 460 37.22 4.01 3.24
N TYR A 461 36.66 4.85 4.11
CA TYR A 461 35.93 4.38 5.29
C TYR A 461 34.73 3.52 4.87
N GLU A 462 33.91 4.01 3.94
CA GLU A 462 32.70 3.33 3.49
C GLU A 462 33.06 1.99 2.85
N ARG A 463 33.99 1.98 1.89
CA ARG A 463 34.46 0.76 1.22
C ARG A 463 35.02 -0.28 2.20
N LYS A 464 35.81 0.15 3.19
CA LYS A 464 36.43 -0.75 4.16
C LYS A 464 35.44 -1.33 5.17
N ASN A 465 34.41 -0.59 5.53
CA ASN A 465 33.42 -0.98 6.54
C ASN A 465 32.07 -1.39 5.92
N LEU A 466 32.01 -1.59 4.58
CA LEU A 466 30.82 -2.00 3.83
C LEU A 466 29.60 -1.08 4.06
N VAL A 467 29.86 0.23 4.20
CA VAL A 467 28.78 1.22 4.32
C VAL A 467 28.38 1.65 2.92
N GLU A 468 27.42 0.95 2.34
CA GLU A 468 26.90 1.25 1.00
C GLU A 468 26.22 2.64 0.97
N LYS A 469 26.36 3.33 -0.17
CA LYS A 469 25.83 4.69 -0.38
C LYS A 469 25.22 4.80 -1.78
N SER A 470 24.03 5.37 -1.89
CA SER A 470 23.51 5.77 -3.19
C SER A 470 24.29 6.98 -3.74
N ALA A 471 24.46 7.07 -5.05
CA ALA A 471 25.12 8.21 -5.69
C ALA A 471 24.27 9.49 -5.63
N ILE A 472 22.95 9.36 -5.46
CA ILE A 472 22.01 10.47 -5.32
C ILE A 472 20.79 9.99 -4.52
N GLN A 473 20.24 10.81 -3.64
CA GLN A 473 19.01 10.50 -2.90
C GLN A 473 18.16 11.74 -2.70
N LEU A 474 16.84 11.61 -2.80
CA LEU A 474 15.93 12.71 -2.45
C LEU A 474 16.12 13.06 -0.97
N ALA A 475 16.43 14.32 -0.70
CA ALA A 475 16.70 14.83 0.65
C ALA A 475 15.53 15.68 1.17
N GLY A 476 14.84 16.38 0.26
CA GLY A 476 13.65 17.16 0.56
C GLY A 476 12.95 17.60 -0.72
N GLN A 477 11.73 18.09 -0.59
CA GLN A 477 10.96 18.61 -1.71
C GLN A 477 10.09 19.79 -1.28
N GLY A 478 9.70 20.62 -2.24
CA GLY A 478 8.72 21.69 -2.08
C GLY A 478 7.93 21.88 -3.35
N ARG A 479 6.83 22.64 -3.28
CA ARG A 479 5.98 22.93 -4.44
C ARG A 479 5.67 24.41 -4.48
N THR A 480 5.68 24.99 -5.67
CA THR A 480 5.20 26.36 -5.87
C THR A 480 3.68 26.39 -5.77
N LYS A 481 3.10 27.57 -5.55
CA LYS A 481 1.72 27.81 -5.95
C LYS A 481 1.61 27.77 -7.48
N THR A 482 0.39 27.90 -8.02
CA THR A 482 0.21 28.14 -9.45
C THR A 482 0.83 29.47 -9.87
N LEU A 483 1.87 29.42 -10.71
CA LEU A 483 2.57 30.56 -11.26
C LEU A 483 1.96 30.96 -12.61
N GLN A 484 1.61 32.22 -12.76
CA GLN A 484 1.26 32.81 -14.05
C GLN A 484 2.50 32.90 -14.96
N PRO A 485 2.34 32.99 -16.30
CA PRO A 485 3.45 33.21 -17.23
C PRO A 485 4.38 34.35 -16.79
N GLY A 486 5.68 34.08 -16.71
CA GLY A 486 6.70 35.04 -16.28
C GLY A 486 6.79 35.31 -14.77
N ALA A 487 5.88 34.77 -13.96
CA ALA A 487 5.92 34.91 -12.51
C ALA A 487 6.93 33.96 -11.86
N SER A 488 7.41 34.34 -10.67
CA SER A 488 8.35 33.56 -9.88
C SER A 488 7.91 33.41 -8.42
N GLU A 489 8.41 32.35 -7.78
CA GLU A 489 8.29 32.09 -6.35
C GLU A 489 9.58 31.45 -5.83
N THR A 490 10.01 31.84 -4.63
CA THR A 490 11.11 31.20 -3.91
C THR A 490 10.54 30.20 -2.93
N VAL A 491 10.97 28.94 -3.06
CA VAL A 491 10.59 27.82 -2.21
C VAL A 491 11.75 27.50 -1.27
N ASP A 492 11.45 27.39 0.02
CA ASP A 492 12.40 26.92 1.03
C ASP A 492 12.22 25.41 1.21
N VAL A 493 13.27 24.63 0.92
CA VAL A 493 13.29 23.18 1.11
C VAL A 493 14.20 22.83 2.29
N THR A 494 13.60 22.25 3.32
CA THR A 494 14.26 21.89 4.57
C THR A 494 14.70 20.42 4.56
N VAL A 495 15.90 20.15 5.07
CA VAL A 495 16.49 18.82 5.21
C VAL A 495 17.12 18.65 6.59
N ASP A 496 16.63 17.73 7.40
CA ASP A 496 17.29 17.30 8.62
C ASP A 496 18.63 16.63 8.28
N ARG A 497 19.74 17.05 8.93
CA ARG A 497 21.07 16.48 8.68
C ARG A 497 21.11 14.98 8.98
N TYR A 498 20.24 14.45 9.83
CA TYR A 498 20.10 13.02 10.09
C TYR A 498 19.80 12.22 8.81
N LEU A 499 19.08 12.79 7.84
CA LEU A 499 18.78 12.13 6.56
C LEU A 499 20.02 11.91 5.67
N LEU A 500 21.14 12.54 6.00
CA LEU A 500 22.44 12.34 5.34
C LEU A 500 23.28 11.22 5.99
N ALA A 501 22.83 10.70 7.13
CA ALA A 501 23.54 9.64 7.85
C ALA A 501 23.36 8.28 7.16
N SER A 502 24.27 7.36 7.45
CA SER A 502 24.15 5.96 7.02
C SER A 502 24.45 5.03 8.18
N TYR A 503 23.80 3.87 8.21
CA TYR A 503 23.98 2.91 9.28
C TYR A 503 25.21 2.04 9.01
N ASP A 504 26.26 2.19 9.81
CA ASP A 504 27.44 1.32 9.77
C ASP A 504 27.19 0.09 10.63
N TYR A 505 26.81 -1.01 9.95
CA TYR A 505 26.46 -2.27 10.59
C TYR A 505 27.67 -3.15 10.92
N THR A 506 28.89 -2.76 10.53
CA THR A 506 30.09 -3.59 10.74
C THR A 506 30.94 -3.08 11.91
N LYS A 507 31.27 -1.78 11.92
CA LYS A 507 32.24 -1.19 12.84
C LYS A 507 31.59 -0.30 13.88
N ALA A 508 30.88 0.76 13.49
CA ALA A 508 30.28 1.69 14.45
C ALA A 508 29.04 1.10 15.15
N LYS A 509 28.33 0.18 14.49
CA LYS A 509 27.06 -0.42 14.95
C LYS A 509 26.03 0.67 15.30
N GLY A 510 25.89 1.66 14.42
CA GLY A 510 25.11 2.88 14.61
C GLY A 510 25.13 3.78 13.37
N TYR A 511 24.32 4.85 13.38
CA TYR A 511 24.32 5.86 12.33
C TYR A 511 25.59 6.71 12.38
N ILE A 512 26.18 6.95 11.20
CA ILE A 512 27.38 7.76 11.01
C ILE A 512 27.16 8.85 9.97
N LEU A 513 27.92 9.93 10.10
CA LEU A 513 28.21 10.85 8.99
C LEU A 513 29.64 10.60 8.52
N SER A 514 29.79 10.49 7.21
CA SER A 514 31.06 10.23 6.55
C SER A 514 31.87 11.53 6.46
N ALA A 515 33.18 11.43 6.56
CA ALA A 515 34.05 12.55 6.19
C ALA A 515 34.05 12.71 4.65
N GLY A 516 34.04 13.94 4.17
CA GLY A 516 34.14 14.27 2.75
C GLY A 516 33.16 15.36 2.31
N ASP A 517 32.99 15.45 0.99
CA ASP A 517 32.08 16.41 0.37
C ASP A 517 30.67 15.82 0.25
N TYR A 518 29.71 16.57 0.78
CA TYR A 518 28.29 16.38 0.55
C TYR A 518 27.84 17.38 -0.51
N TYR A 519 27.06 16.92 -1.48
CA TYR A 519 26.48 17.79 -2.50
C TYR A 519 24.97 17.83 -2.32
N PHE A 520 24.40 19.03 -2.29
CA PHE A 520 22.96 19.27 -2.40
C PHE A 520 22.69 19.84 -3.77
N THR A 521 21.74 19.27 -4.50
CA THR A 521 21.45 19.68 -5.88
C THR A 521 19.96 19.69 -6.14
N ILE A 522 19.52 20.61 -6.99
CA ILE A 522 18.20 20.52 -7.62
C ILE A 522 18.32 19.85 -8.99
N GLY A 523 17.24 19.26 -9.46
CA GLY A 523 17.14 18.68 -10.80
C GLY A 523 15.68 18.51 -11.20
N ASP A 524 15.43 18.34 -12.49
CA ASP A 524 14.07 18.07 -13.00
C ASP A 524 13.61 16.62 -12.74
N ASN A 525 14.54 15.76 -12.31
CA ASN A 525 14.39 14.39 -11.84
C ASN A 525 15.73 13.93 -11.24
N ALA A 526 15.80 12.70 -10.70
CA ALA A 526 17.00 12.16 -10.05
C ALA A 526 18.23 12.06 -10.97
N HIS A 527 18.04 11.77 -12.27
CA HIS A 527 19.13 11.60 -13.22
C HIS A 527 19.74 12.96 -13.61
N ASP A 528 18.90 13.97 -13.85
CA ASP A 528 19.35 15.35 -14.04
C ASP A 528 20.11 15.88 -12.81
N ALA A 529 19.57 15.62 -11.62
CA ALA A 529 20.22 16.02 -10.36
C ALA A 529 21.60 15.35 -10.21
N LEU A 530 21.71 14.05 -10.52
CA LEU A 530 23.00 13.35 -10.49
C LEU A 530 23.99 13.93 -11.49
N ASN A 531 23.56 14.23 -12.72
CA ASN A 531 24.43 14.86 -13.72
C ASN A 531 24.93 16.24 -13.27
N ASN A 532 24.12 17.02 -12.55
CA ASN A 532 24.54 18.30 -11.96
C ASN A 532 25.62 18.12 -10.87
N VAL A 533 25.56 17.04 -10.10
CA VAL A 533 26.62 16.69 -9.12
C VAL A 533 27.88 16.23 -9.83
N LEU A 534 27.75 15.32 -10.80
CA LEU A 534 28.88 14.82 -11.58
C LEU A 534 29.62 15.95 -12.32
N ALA A 535 28.88 16.96 -12.83
CA ALA A 535 29.44 18.18 -13.39
C ALA A 535 30.24 18.99 -12.36
N ALA A 536 29.71 19.15 -11.13
CA ALA A 536 30.41 19.82 -10.03
C ALA A 536 31.70 19.05 -9.60
N GLU A 537 31.72 17.74 -9.80
CA GLU A 537 32.89 16.88 -9.62
C GLU A 537 33.85 16.87 -10.83
N ASN A 538 33.52 17.59 -11.91
CA ASN A 538 34.25 17.64 -13.19
C ASN A 538 34.31 16.31 -13.94
N ALA A 539 33.28 15.46 -13.78
CA ALA A 539 33.11 14.27 -14.61
C ALA A 539 32.77 14.65 -16.06
N THR A 540 33.00 13.72 -16.99
CA THR A 540 32.70 13.89 -18.42
C THR A 540 32.11 12.60 -18.99
N GLY A 541 31.44 12.68 -20.13
CA GLY A 541 30.81 11.51 -20.76
C GLY A 541 29.45 11.18 -20.16
N MET A 542 28.80 12.17 -19.55
CA MET A 542 27.44 12.07 -19.04
C MET A 542 26.43 12.11 -20.20
N THR A 543 25.25 11.58 -19.94
CA THR A 543 24.13 11.49 -20.86
C THR A 543 22.84 11.81 -20.12
N ASP A 544 21.82 12.30 -20.82
CA ASP A 544 20.46 12.27 -20.30
C ASP A 544 19.88 10.84 -20.34
N PHE A 545 18.64 10.68 -19.87
CA PHE A 545 17.98 9.38 -19.86
C PHE A 545 17.64 8.84 -21.26
N ASP A 546 17.64 9.69 -22.29
CA ASP A 546 17.54 9.29 -23.72
C ASP A 546 18.89 8.85 -24.29
N GLY A 547 19.98 8.92 -23.52
CA GLY A 547 21.34 8.60 -23.95
C GLY A 547 22.03 9.71 -24.77
N LYS A 548 21.48 10.92 -24.80
CA LYS A 548 22.10 12.07 -25.48
C LYS A 548 23.18 12.67 -24.57
N PRO A 549 24.36 13.05 -25.10
CA PRO A 549 25.41 13.67 -24.28
C PRO A 549 24.93 14.96 -23.60
N VAL A 550 25.27 15.12 -22.33
CA VAL A 550 25.00 16.32 -21.53
C VAL A 550 26.22 16.70 -20.69
N GLU A 551 26.32 17.97 -20.31
CA GLU A 551 27.41 18.47 -19.46
C GLU A 551 27.01 18.59 -17.98
N GLY A 552 25.71 18.52 -17.67
CA GLY A 552 25.16 18.88 -16.36
C GLY A 552 25.30 20.38 -16.05
N ASP A 553 24.75 20.82 -14.92
CA ASP A 553 24.81 22.20 -14.45
C ASP A 553 25.31 22.27 -13.00
N ALA A 554 26.61 22.48 -12.85
CA ALA A 554 27.24 22.62 -11.54
C ALA A 554 26.72 23.83 -10.73
N ALA A 555 26.07 24.82 -11.36
CA ALA A 555 25.49 25.96 -10.64
C ALA A 555 24.21 25.58 -9.88
N LYS A 556 23.56 24.46 -10.23
CA LYS A 556 22.44 23.88 -9.47
C LYS A 556 22.88 23.08 -8.25
N THR A 557 24.19 23.01 -7.98
CA THR A 557 24.78 22.19 -6.93
C THR A 557 25.49 23.04 -5.88
N TYR A 558 25.20 22.78 -4.61
CA TYR A 558 25.91 23.33 -3.45
C TYR A 558 26.75 22.25 -2.77
N ARG A 559 28.01 22.58 -2.45
CA ARG A 559 28.94 21.67 -1.77
C ARG A 559 29.10 22.05 -0.30
N TRP A 560 28.96 21.08 0.58
CA TRP A 560 29.27 21.16 2.01
C TRP A 560 30.33 20.12 2.39
N SER A 561 31.48 20.57 2.89
CA SER A 561 32.56 19.68 3.32
C SER A 561 32.48 19.39 4.82
N TYR A 562 32.68 18.13 5.19
CA TYR A 562 32.69 17.66 6.58
C TYR A 562 33.96 16.85 6.84
N ASP A 563 34.78 17.27 7.80
CA ASP A 563 36.18 16.79 7.89
C ASP A 563 36.33 15.42 8.57
N ASP A 564 35.42 15.05 9.48
CA ASP A 564 35.56 13.89 10.35
C ASP A 564 34.43 12.88 10.17
N VAL A 565 34.75 11.60 10.34
CA VAL A 565 33.72 10.57 10.49
C VAL A 565 33.07 10.74 11.86
N ASP A 566 31.82 11.16 11.87
CA ASP A 566 31.05 11.36 13.08
C ASP A 566 30.22 10.12 13.40
N THR A 567 30.59 9.46 14.49
CA THR A 567 29.94 8.25 15.02
C THR A 567 29.17 8.53 16.32
N LYS A 568 29.02 9.80 16.70
CA LYS A 568 28.57 10.21 18.02
C LYS A 568 27.24 10.96 17.99
N THR A 569 27.05 11.85 17.03
CA THR A 569 25.88 12.74 17.00
C THR A 569 24.57 11.95 17.04
N TYR A 570 24.44 10.89 16.24
CA TYR A 570 23.24 10.05 16.19
C TYR A 570 23.40 8.69 16.89
N ALA A 571 24.34 8.59 17.83
CA ALA A 571 24.61 7.34 18.54
C ALA A 571 23.60 7.07 19.67
N LYS A 572 22.78 8.06 20.05
CA LYS A 572 21.83 7.98 21.15
C LYS A 572 20.47 8.55 20.75
N SER A 573 19.41 7.96 21.30
CA SER A 573 18.06 8.53 21.24
C SER A 573 17.92 9.70 22.22
N ASP A 574 16.79 10.41 22.15
CA ASP A 574 16.45 11.49 23.09
C ASP A 574 16.39 11.01 24.55
N ALA A 575 16.06 9.73 24.77
CA ALA A 575 16.10 9.08 26.08
C ALA A 575 17.52 8.75 26.57
N GLY A 576 18.55 9.02 25.76
CA GLY A 576 19.96 8.76 26.07
C GLY A 576 20.42 7.31 25.81
N GLU A 577 19.54 6.47 25.28
CA GLU A 577 19.82 5.06 24.97
C GLU A 577 20.59 4.93 23.67
N ARG A 578 21.50 3.94 23.60
CA ARG A 578 22.31 3.72 22.39
C ARG A 578 21.42 3.27 21.23
N VAL A 579 21.52 3.97 20.09
CA VAL A 579 20.92 3.54 18.82
C VAL A 579 21.79 2.44 18.22
N THR A 580 21.25 1.22 18.14
CA THR A 580 21.92 0.04 17.59
C THR A 580 20.88 -0.92 17.01
N ASN A 581 21.26 -1.70 16.01
CA ASN A 581 20.43 -2.77 15.45
C ASN A 581 20.13 -3.81 16.54
N ARG A 582 18.84 -4.11 16.76
CA ARG A 582 18.35 -5.12 17.71
C ARG A 582 17.92 -6.41 17.01
N PHE A 583 18.09 -6.46 15.70
CA PHE A 583 17.75 -7.55 14.77
C PHE A 583 18.99 -7.94 13.96
N GLU A 584 20.17 -7.95 14.59
CA GLU A 584 21.40 -8.41 13.90
C GLU A 584 21.30 -9.87 13.45
N ASP A 585 20.46 -10.66 14.11
CA ASP A 585 20.12 -12.03 13.78
C ASP A 585 19.12 -12.18 12.62
N ALA A 586 18.59 -11.08 12.07
CA ALA A 586 17.83 -11.10 10.83
C ALA A 586 18.74 -11.19 9.59
N ASP A 587 20.02 -10.84 9.71
CA ASP A 587 21.02 -11.04 8.65
C ASP A 587 21.34 -12.54 8.55
N ALA A 588 21.21 -13.12 7.36
CA ALA A 588 21.58 -14.51 7.11
C ALA A 588 23.06 -14.79 7.43
N ASN A 589 23.93 -13.80 7.23
CA ASN A 589 25.36 -13.89 7.53
C ASN A 589 25.64 -13.94 9.04
N TYR A 590 24.70 -13.52 9.91
CA TYR A 590 24.82 -13.68 11.37
C TYR A 590 24.91 -15.17 11.77
N TRP A 591 24.11 -16.01 11.11
CA TRP A 591 24.01 -17.44 11.44
C TRP A 591 25.02 -18.29 10.71
N LYS A 592 25.42 -17.87 9.51
CA LYS A 592 26.42 -18.56 8.70
C LYS A 592 27.19 -17.52 7.89
N ASP A 593 28.45 -17.35 8.23
CA ASP A 593 29.35 -16.45 7.50
C ASP A 593 29.35 -16.78 5.99
N GLY A 594 29.21 -15.75 5.16
CA GLY A 594 29.10 -15.87 3.70
C GLY A 594 27.86 -16.61 3.19
N ALA A 595 26.77 -16.66 3.95
CA ALA A 595 25.48 -17.18 3.47
C ALA A 595 24.90 -16.34 2.32
N VAL A 596 25.14 -15.03 2.35
CA VAL A 596 24.63 -14.06 1.37
C VAL A 596 25.74 -13.14 0.90
N THR A 597 25.87 -13.01 -0.41
CA THR A 597 26.59 -11.90 -1.04
C THR A 597 25.60 -10.77 -1.27
N TYR A 598 25.78 -9.67 -0.56
CA TYR A 598 24.99 -8.46 -0.78
C TYR A 598 25.60 -7.64 -1.92
N LEU A 599 24.74 -7.04 -2.75
CA LEU A 599 25.11 -6.13 -3.81
C LEU A 599 25.91 -4.95 -3.20
N THR A 600 27.09 -4.71 -3.76
CA THR A 600 27.96 -3.58 -3.42
C THR A 600 28.33 -2.81 -4.67
N ARG A 601 28.32 -1.48 -4.55
CA ARG A 601 28.76 -0.62 -5.65
C ARG A 601 30.27 -0.67 -5.90
N SER A 602 31.03 -1.32 -5.01
CA SER A 602 32.47 -1.58 -5.22
C SER A 602 32.75 -2.66 -6.26
N ASP A 603 31.80 -3.58 -6.50
CA ASP A 603 31.94 -4.69 -7.46
C ASP A 603 30.54 -5.12 -7.97
N TRP A 604 30.00 -4.34 -8.90
CA TRP A 604 28.70 -4.62 -9.52
C TRP A 604 28.70 -5.98 -10.19
N LYS A 605 29.76 -6.32 -10.92
CA LYS A 605 29.84 -7.56 -11.70
C LYS A 605 29.88 -8.80 -10.80
N GLY A 606 30.62 -8.75 -9.69
CA GLY A 606 30.79 -9.89 -8.79
C GLY A 606 29.66 -10.06 -7.78
N THR A 607 28.85 -9.02 -7.54
CA THR A 607 27.82 -9.05 -6.47
C THR A 607 26.38 -8.83 -6.94
N PHE A 608 26.15 -8.55 -8.22
CA PHE A 608 24.78 -8.50 -8.77
C PHE A 608 24.06 -9.83 -8.56
N PRO A 609 22.85 -9.84 -7.95
CA PRO A 609 22.10 -11.05 -7.72
C PRO A 609 21.59 -11.61 -9.05
N THR A 610 21.96 -12.84 -9.39
CA THR A 610 21.46 -13.53 -10.60
C THR A 610 20.45 -14.63 -10.28
N GLU A 611 20.41 -15.10 -9.03
CA GLU A 611 19.61 -16.22 -8.57
C GLU A 611 19.14 -15.98 -7.12
N PRO A 612 17.96 -16.48 -6.74
CA PRO A 612 17.49 -16.43 -5.36
C PRO A 612 18.42 -17.10 -4.35
N VAL A 613 18.65 -16.47 -3.19
CA VAL A 613 19.47 -17.03 -2.11
C VAL A 613 18.81 -18.26 -1.49
N LYS A 614 19.51 -19.40 -1.50
CA LYS A 614 19.02 -20.67 -0.91
C LYS A 614 19.52 -20.82 0.52
N MET A 615 18.59 -20.96 1.47
CA MET A 615 18.88 -20.97 2.91
C MET A 615 18.51 -22.31 3.55
N THR A 616 19.28 -22.77 4.54
CA THR A 616 18.94 -23.91 5.41
C THR A 616 18.57 -23.36 6.78
N ALA A 617 17.37 -23.68 7.27
CA ALA A 617 16.97 -23.30 8.62
C ALA A 617 17.78 -24.12 9.63
N ILE A 618 18.66 -23.47 10.39
CA ILE A 618 19.42 -24.14 11.44
C ILE A 618 18.54 -24.38 12.68
N GLY A 619 18.97 -25.28 13.58
CA GLY A 619 18.17 -25.64 14.77
C GLY A 619 17.71 -24.45 15.62
N LYS A 620 18.52 -23.37 15.71
CA LYS A 620 18.12 -22.16 16.42
C LYS A 620 17.04 -21.36 15.68
N MET A 621 17.13 -21.24 14.36
CA MET A 621 16.07 -20.62 13.55
C MET A 621 14.77 -21.42 13.66
N ILE A 622 14.84 -22.75 13.62
CA ILE A 622 13.68 -23.62 13.83
C ILE A 622 13.07 -23.40 15.22
N GLU A 623 13.87 -23.21 16.28
CA GLU A 623 13.38 -22.83 17.61
C GLU A 623 12.66 -21.47 17.60
N LEU A 624 13.18 -20.48 16.86
CA LEU A 624 12.52 -19.18 16.71
C LEU A 624 11.19 -19.30 15.96
N LEU A 625 11.15 -20.06 14.85
CA LEU A 625 9.96 -20.31 14.05
C LEU A 625 8.86 -21.04 14.82
N LYS A 626 9.19 -21.85 15.83
CA LYS A 626 8.19 -22.45 16.73
C LYS A 626 7.42 -21.44 17.57
N GLY A 627 7.94 -20.22 17.73
CA GLY A 627 7.32 -19.20 18.58
C GLY A 627 7.47 -19.46 20.08
N ASP A 628 8.27 -20.45 20.50
CA ASP A 628 8.53 -20.80 21.91
C ASP A 628 9.50 -19.80 22.62
N LEU A 629 9.33 -18.50 22.33
CA LEU A 629 10.23 -17.43 22.78
C LEU A 629 9.92 -16.96 24.21
N TYR A 630 8.69 -17.21 24.68
CA TYR A 630 8.24 -16.82 26.01
C TYR A 630 8.69 -17.86 27.05
N ARG A 631 9.37 -17.40 28.11
CA ARG A 631 9.50 -18.15 29.37
C ARG A 631 9.03 -17.28 30.52
N GLN A 632 8.06 -17.78 31.29
CA GLN A 632 7.58 -17.08 32.49
C GLN A 632 8.77 -16.95 33.44
N SER A 633 9.00 -15.74 33.93
CA SER A 633 10.09 -15.53 34.85
C SER A 633 9.69 -15.94 36.26
N LYS A 634 10.67 -16.32 37.08
CA LYS A 634 10.42 -16.69 38.49
C LYS A 634 9.87 -15.53 39.33
N ASP A 635 10.12 -14.30 38.90
CA ASP A 635 9.65 -13.04 39.49
C ASP A 635 8.42 -12.47 38.77
N SER A 636 7.79 -13.22 37.85
CA SER A 636 6.54 -12.79 37.24
C SER A 636 5.46 -12.68 38.31
N LYS A 637 4.95 -11.45 38.50
CA LYS A 637 3.83 -11.17 39.40
C LYS A 637 2.56 -11.88 38.95
N SER A 638 1.73 -12.26 39.91
CA SER A 638 0.35 -12.68 39.66
C SER A 638 -0.48 -11.49 39.21
N VAL A 639 -1.54 -11.74 38.43
CA VAL A 639 -2.55 -10.71 38.08
C VAL A 639 -3.12 -10.06 39.35
N SER A 640 -3.25 -10.83 40.43
CA SER A 640 -3.72 -10.35 41.74
C SER A 640 -2.76 -9.39 42.45
N ASP A 641 -1.52 -9.26 41.99
CA ASP A 641 -0.51 -8.41 42.63
C ASP A 641 -0.57 -6.96 42.13
N TYR A 642 -1.39 -6.68 41.10
CA TYR A 642 -1.65 -5.35 40.58
C TYR A 642 -2.91 -4.76 41.21
N THR A 643 -2.87 -3.47 41.53
CA THR A 643 -4.07 -2.71 41.89
C THR A 643 -4.99 -2.64 40.67
N GLN A 644 -6.28 -2.85 40.89
CA GLN A 644 -7.28 -2.84 39.83
C GLN A 644 -8.66 -2.52 40.43
N GLY A 645 -9.49 -1.78 39.69
CA GLY A 645 -10.80 -1.33 40.17
C GLY A 645 -10.74 -0.41 41.38
N ALA A 646 -9.65 0.35 41.54
CA ALA A 646 -9.60 1.46 42.49
C ALA A 646 -10.60 2.56 42.09
N ASP A 647 -10.85 3.50 42.99
CA ASP A 647 -11.58 4.75 42.69
C ASP A 647 -10.63 5.90 43.01
N ASN A 648 -9.88 6.34 42.01
CA ASN A 648 -8.94 7.46 42.09
C ASN A 648 -9.58 8.77 41.55
N GLY A 649 -10.86 8.74 41.16
CA GLY A 649 -11.62 9.86 40.61
C GLY A 649 -11.15 10.32 39.23
N LEU A 650 -10.34 9.51 38.52
CA LEU A 650 -9.80 9.84 37.21
C LEU A 650 -10.72 9.29 36.11
N THR A 651 -10.88 10.08 35.05
CA THR A 651 -11.64 9.70 33.85
C THR A 651 -10.76 9.88 32.62
N PHE A 652 -11.08 9.20 31.53
CA PHE A 652 -10.31 9.27 30.29
C PHE A 652 -10.12 10.70 29.79
N VAL A 653 -11.15 11.55 29.91
CA VAL A 653 -11.07 12.97 29.50
C VAL A 653 -10.13 13.80 30.37
N MET A 654 -9.93 13.44 31.64
CA MET A 654 -8.99 14.11 32.53
C MET A 654 -7.54 13.84 32.13
N MET A 655 -7.28 12.75 31.40
CA MET A 655 -5.94 12.35 30.99
C MET A 655 -5.41 13.09 29.75
N LYS A 656 -6.23 13.93 29.10
CA LYS A 656 -5.90 14.52 27.79
C LYS A 656 -4.66 15.42 27.77
N ASP A 657 -4.37 16.09 28.89
CA ASP A 657 -3.25 17.03 29.04
C ASP A 657 -2.23 16.54 30.08
N VAL A 658 -2.36 15.29 30.55
CA VAL A 658 -1.42 14.71 31.52
C VAL A 658 -0.10 14.42 30.80
N ASP A 659 1.01 14.88 31.36
CA ASP A 659 2.34 14.66 30.80
C ASP A 659 2.61 13.16 30.70
N TYR A 660 3.24 12.72 29.60
CA TYR A 660 3.56 11.31 29.39
C TYR A 660 4.43 10.72 30.51
N ASN A 661 5.30 11.54 31.12
CA ASN A 661 6.20 11.11 32.20
C ASN A 661 5.59 11.23 33.60
N ASP A 662 4.32 11.64 33.72
CA ASP A 662 3.59 11.60 34.99
C ASP A 662 3.11 10.17 35.29
N ASP A 663 4.08 9.29 35.56
CA ASP A 663 3.83 7.89 35.90
C ASP A 663 2.87 7.75 37.08
N GLU A 664 2.86 8.70 38.03
CA GLU A 664 1.97 8.63 39.20
C GLU A 664 0.50 8.74 38.78
N THR A 665 0.18 9.74 37.95
CA THR A 665 -1.19 9.96 37.47
C THR A 665 -1.61 8.87 36.49
N TRP A 666 -0.72 8.45 35.58
CA TRP A 666 -0.99 7.34 34.65
C TRP A 666 -1.23 6.02 35.38
N ASN A 667 -0.43 5.68 36.39
CA ASN A 667 -0.65 4.45 37.18
C ASN A 667 -1.97 4.52 37.94
N LYS A 668 -2.32 5.65 38.57
CA LYS A 668 -3.63 5.81 39.22
C LYS A 668 -4.79 5.66 38.25
N TYR A 669 -4.66 6.15 37.02
CA TYR A 669 -5.66 5.97 35.98
C TYR A 669 -5.81 4.49 35.57
N LEU A 670 -4.69 3.77 35.41
CA LEU A 670 -4.71 2.34 35.11
C LEU A 670 -5.31 1.51 36.26
N ASP A 671 -5.05 1.91 37.51
CA ASP A 671 -5.61 1.27 38.71
C ASP A 671 -7.15 1.35 38.77
N GLU A 672 -7.79 2.33 38.11
CA GLU A 672 -9.26 2.43 38.00
C GLU A 672 -9.85 1.24 37.22
N MET A 673 -9.10 0.73 36.23
CA MET A 673 -9.57 -0.34 35.36
C MET A 673 -9.28 -1.72 35.96
N THR A 674 -10.15 -2.68 35.63
CA THR A 674 -9.82 -4.11 35.87
C THR A 674 -8.85 -4.62 34.82
N ILE A 675 -8.10 -5.68 35.12
CA ILE A 675 -7.27 -6.34 34.10
C ILE A 675 -8.12 -6.86 32.94
N ASP A 676 -9.32 -7.38 33.21
CA ASP A 676 -10.25 -7.78 32.16
C ASP A 676 -10.61 -6.59 31.27
N GLU A 677 -10.97 -5.44 31.87
CA GLU A 677 -11.28 -4.22 31.14
C GLU A 677 -10.09 -3.70 30.33
N MET A 678 -8.88 -3.66 30.90
CA MET A 678 -7.65 -3.33 30.17
C MET A 678 -7.40 -4.28 29.00
N THR A 679 -7.63 -5.59 29.18
CA THR A 679 -7.44 -6.56 28.08
C THR A 679 -8.43 -6.38 26.95
N THR A 680 -9.65 -5.87 27.23
CA THR A 680 -10.60 -5.53 26.16
C THR A 680 -10.12 -4.37 25.29
N GLN A 681 -9.17 -3.56 25.78
CA GLN A 681 -8.57 -2.45 25.04
C GLN A 681 -7.43 -2.90 24.12
N LEU A 682 -6.93 -4.14 24.27
CA LEU A 682 -5.89 -4.70 23.42
C LEU A 682 -6.45 -5.33 22.12
N SER A 683 -7.75 -5.62 22.09
CA SER A 683 -8.41 -6.20 20.92
C SER A 683 -8.98 -5.09 20.03
N ASP A 684 -8.24 -4.69 19.00
CA ASP A 684 -8.66 -3.67 18.02
C ASP A 684 -9.05 -4.30 16.67
N LEU A 685 -10.12 -5.11 16.68
CA LEU A 685 -10.73 -5.64 15.45
C LEU A 685 -11.83 -4.67 15.01
N PHE A 686 -11.44 -3.60 14.29
CA PHE A 686 -12.32 -2.52 13.86
C PHE A 686 -12.85 -1.65 15.01
N GLY A 687 -12.02 -1.42 16.03
CA GLY A 687 -12.32 -0.61 17.20
C GLY A 687 -12.18 -1.37 18.51
N THR A 688 -12.30 -0.63 19.62
CA THR A 688 -12.20 -1.17 20.99
C THR A 688 -13.52 -1.07 21.74
N ALA A 689 -13.70 -1.95 22.72
CA ALA A 689 -14.81 -1.88 23.66
C ALA A 689 -14.71 -0.63 24.57
N GLU A 690 -15.84 -0.30 25.19
CA GLU A 690 -15.92 0.70 26.26
C GLU A 690 -15.10 0.27 27.48
N ALA A 691 -14.46 1.23 28.15
CA ALA A 691 -13.96 1.07 29.52
C ALA A 691 -14.77 2.00 30.43
N ALA A 692 -15.80 1.42 31.05
CA ALA A 692 -16.81 2.15 31.81
C ALA A 692 -16.25 2.71 33.13
N SER A 693 -15.29 2.03 33.76
CA SER A 693 -14.65 2.49 35.02
C SER A 693 -14.05 3.88 34.88
N VAL A 694 -13.56 4.21 33.68
CA VAL A 694 -12.88 5.46 33.36
C VAL A 694 -13.67 6.36 32.41
N ASN A 695 -14.96 6.05 32.15
CA ASN A 695 -15.80 6.77 31.17
C ASN A 695 -15.18 6.88 29.77
N ARG A 696 -14.42 5.87 29.34
CA ARG A 696 -13.88 5.80 27.98
C ARG A 696 -14.89 5.13 27.05
N PRO A 697 -15.48 5.84 26.09
CA PRO A 697 -16.45 5.24 25.18
C PRO A 697 -15.81 4.18 24.28
N ALA A 698 -16.61 3.25 23.78
CA ALA A 698 -16.21 2.43 22.64
C ALA A 698 -15.97 3.33 21.42
N TYR A 699 -15.03 2.96 20.55
CA TYR A 699 -14.86 3.61 19.25
C TYR A 699 -14.81 2.56 18.15
N ALA A 700 -15.19 2.96 16.94
CA ALA A 700 -15.09 2.14 15.74
C ALA A 700 -13.87 2.58 14.93
N ALA A 701 -13.14 1.61 14.39
CA ALA A 701 -12.15 1.82 13.34
C ALA A 701 -12.66 1.18 12.05
N GLY A 702 -12.30 1.76 10.91
CA GLY A 702 -12.57 1.22 9.58
C GLY A 702 -11.27 1.22 8.78
N ASP A 703 -11.21 0.37 7.78
CA ASP A 703 -10.09 0.33 6.85
C ASP A 703 -10.03 1.57 5.95
N GLY A 704 -8.87 1.77 5.32
CA GLY A 704 -8.73 2.46 4.04
C GLY A 704 -7.84 3.71 4.06
N THR A 705 -6.82 3.72 3.21
CA THR A 705 -6.04 4.93 2.87
C THR A 705 -6.73 5.75 1.80
N ALA A 706 -7.57 5.12 0.97
CA ALA A 706 -8.35 5.74 -0.09
C ALA A 706 -9.80 6.09 0.33
N SER A 707 -10.19 5.81 1.58
CA SER A 707 -11.49 6.14 2.16
C SER A 707 -11.52 5.75 3.64
N VAL A 708 -12.32 6.45 4.47
CA VAL A 708 -12.69 5.91 5.78
C VAL A 708 -13.79 4.87 5.57
N GLY A 709 -13.47 3.58 5.75
CA GLY A 709 -14.41 2.44 5.69
C GLY A 709 -15.46 2.41 6.81
N GLY A 710 -15.92 3.57 7.27
CA GLY A 710 -16.95 3.74 8.28
C GLY A 710 -18.32 4.00 7.65
N ASN A 711 -19.33 3.22 8.06
CA ASN A 711 -20.72 3.49 7.72
C ASN A 711 -21.15 4.86 8.29
N THR A 712 -21.49 5.84 7.44
CA THR A 712 -22.27 6.99 7.92
C THR A 712 -23.73 6.56 8.10
N TYR A 713 -24.35 6.93 9.23
CA TYR A 713 -25.70 6.49 9.55
C TYR A 713 -26.75 7.22 8.69
N ALA A 714 -27.17 6.63 7.56
CA ALA A 714 -28.24 7.17 6.70
C ALA A 714 -29.50 7.58 7.46
N LYS A 715 -29.84 6.86 8.54
CA LYS A 715 -31.01 7.18 9.37
C LYS A 715 -30.88 8.49 10.14
N GLU A 716 -29.65 8.87 10.48
CA GLU A 716 -29.36 10.05 11.31
C GLU A 716 -29.04 11.27 10.45
N TYR A 717 -28.39 11.07 9.29
CA TYR A 717 -27.89 12.18 8.46
C TYR A 717 -28.43 12.22 7.02
N GLY A 718 -29.36 11.32 6.68
CA GLY A 718 -30.07 11.32 5.39
C GLY A 718 -29.31 10.70 4.20
N ASP A 719 -28.05 10.31 4.39
CA ASP A 719 -27.20 9.68 3.36
C ASP A 719 -26.17 8.76 4.05
N ALA A 720 -26.09 7.48 3.64
CA ALA A 720 -25.06 6.54 4.09
C ALA A 720 -24.04 6.40 2.97
N ARG A 721 -22.89 7.01 3.16
CA ARG A 721 -21.70 6.85 2.33
C ARG A 721 -20.63 6.12 3.13
N ASP A 722 -20.04 5.13 2.48
CA ASP A 722 -18.84 4.40 2.91
C ASP A 722 -17.56 5.13 2.49
N VAL A 723 -17.71 6.35 1.93
CA VAL A 723 -16.65 7.10 1.26
C VAL A 723 -16.78 8.58 1.58
N THR A 724 -16.09 9.01 2.62
CA THR A 724 -15.69 10.41 2.74
C THR A 724 -14.18 10.43 2.87
N LEU A 725 -13.52 10.79 1.76
CA LEU A 725 -12.06 10.90 1.58
C LEU A 725 -11.40 11.99 2.44
N TYR A 726 -12.17 12.71 3.25
CA TYR A 726 -11.55 13.68 4.14
C TYR A 726 -10.86 12.96 5.29
N ARG A 727 -9.61 13.34 5.56
CA ARG A 727 -9.01 13.24 6.90
C ARG A 727 -10.02 13.87 7.85
N ARG A 728 -10.91 13.08 8.45
CA ARG A 728 -11.53 13.53 9.69
C ARG A 728 -10.32 13.78 10.61
N PRO A 729 -10.13 14.96 11.23
CA PRO A 729 -9.79 14.88 12.63
C PRO A 729 -10.95 14.09 13.20
N MET A 730 -10.75 12.78 13.41
CA MET A 730 -11.79 11.91 13.92
C MET A 730 -12.44 12.65 15.08
N CYS A 731 -13.68 13.11 14.90
CA CYS A 731 -14.50 13.60 16.00
C CYS A 731 -14.88 12.38 16.85
N SER A 732 -13.87 11.80 17.48
CA SER A 732 -13.96 11.19 18.78
C SER A 732 -13.03 12.03 19.65
N PRO A 733 -13.48 12.54 20.81
CA PRO A 733 -12.63 13.24 21.77
C PRO A 733 -11.37 12.46 22.23
N ALA A 734 -11.17 11.24 21.74
CA ALA A 734 -10.14 10.29 22.15
C ALA A 734 -8.80 10.40 21.42
N LEU A 735 -8.71 11.02 20.23
CA LEU A 735 -7.48 10.90 19.42
C LEU A 735 -6.36 11.89 19.73
N GLY A 736 -6.64 13.04 20.31
CA GLY A 736 -5.58 13.85 20.90
C GLY A 736 -4.94 13.22 22.14
N ILE A 737 -5.52 12.14 22.66
CA ILE A 737 -4.96 11.31 23.74
C ILE A 737 -4.20 10.09 23.14
N MET A 738 -4.48 9.72 21.88
CA MET A 738 -3.83 8.57 21.25
C MET A 738 -2.39 8.83 20.81
N ASP A 739 -2.00 10.08 20.52
CA ASP A 739 -0.57 10.40 20.33
C ASP A 739 0.25 10.19 21.61
N ALA A 740 -0.37 10.29 22.79
CA ALA A 740 0.24 9.86 24.05
C ALA A 740 0.17 8.34 24.26
N CYS A 741 -0.91 7.67 23.84
CA CYS A 741 -1.05 6.21 24.00
C CYS A 741 -0.21 5.37 23.00
N ASN A 742 0.11 5.88 21.81
CA ASN A 742 1.03 5.22 20.89
C ASN A 742 2.48 5.21 21.43
N VAL A 743 2.81 6.11 22.37
CA VAL A 743 4.08 6.06 23.10
C VAL A 743 4.03 5.02 24.23
N VAL A 744 2.86 4.71 24.79
CA VAL A 744 2.69 3.62 25.78
C VAL A 744 2.96 2.24 25.16
N ALA A 745 2.72 2.07 23.85
CA ALA A 745 3.12 0.86 23.12
C ALA A 745 4.65 0.73 22.94
N ASN A 746 5.41 1.81 23.18
CA ASN A 746 6.87 1.83 23.20
C ASN A 746 7.46 1.62 24.61
N TRP A 747 6.72 0.92 25.49
CA TRP A 747 7.33 0.28 26.64
C TRP A 747 8.32 -0.79 26.16
N SER A 748 9.59 -0.43 26.21
CA SER A 748 10.72 -1.29 25.90
C SER A 748 10.63 -2.64 26.63
N VAL A 749 10.65 -3.72 25.85
CA VAL A 749 11.55 -4.87 26.01
C VAL A 749 11.94 -5.17 27.47
N ARG A 750 11.00 -5.62 28.31
CA ARG A 750 11.24 -6.57 29.41
C ARG A 750 9.97 -7.38 29.71
N LYS A 751 9.90 -8.58 29.12
CA LYS A 751 9.12 -9.76 29.57
C LYS A 751 7.58 -9.71 29.33
N PRO A 752 6.93 -10.89 29.15
CA PRO A 752 6.34 -11.15 27.84
C PRO A 752 4.81 -11.39 27.87
N CYS A 753 4.21 -11.65 26.69
CA CYS A 753 2.77 -11.79 26.43
C CYS A 753 2.11 -13.06 27.02
N MET A 754 0.84 -12.95 27.42
CA MET A 754 0.00 -14.07 27.88
C MET A 754 -0.40 -15.04 26.75
N PRO A 755 -0.70 -16.32 27.06
CA PRO A 755 -1.12 -17.30 26.07
C PRO A 755 -2.54 -17.05 25.55
N ARG A 756 -2.77 -17.32 24.26
CA ARG A 756 -4.13 -17.59 23.74
C ARG A 756 -4.73 -18.81 24.46
N PRO A 757 -6.01 -18.80 24.87
CA PRO A 757 -6.66 -20.01 25.36
C PRO A 757 -6.75 -21.05 24.22
N ARG A 758 -6.23 -22.25 24.45
CA ARG A 758 -6.44 -23.40 23.57
C ARG A 758 -7.93 -23.74 23.54
N SER A 759 -8.53 -23.77 22.35
CA SER A 759 -9.91 -24.22 22.10
C SER A 759 -10.07 -25.76 22.13
N ASP A 760 -9.05 -26.51 22.56
CA ASP A 760 -9.04 -27.98 22.51
C ASP A 760 -9.98 -28.63 23.53
N GLY A 761 -10.33 -27.91 24.61
CA GLY A 761 -11.21 -28.42 25.67
C GLY A 761 -12.67 -28.58 25.23
N VAL A 762 -13.16 -27.69 24.35
CA VAL A 762 -14.56 -27.70 23.89
C VAL A 762 -14.78 -28.80 22.84
N VAL A 763 -13.80 -29.02 21.95
CA VAL A 763 -13.87 -30.10 20.94
C VAL A 763 -13.74 -31.48 21.58
N ALA A 764 -12.86 -31.64 22.59
CA ALA A 764 -12.74 -32.89 23.34
C ALA A 764 -14.01 -33.21 24.16
N ALA A 765 -14.66 -32.20 24.74
CA ALA A 765 -15.92 -32.37 25.46
C ALA A 765 -17.08 -32.75 24.51
N ILE A 766 -17.14 -32.16 23.31
CA ILE A 766 -18.16 -32.47 22.28
C ILE A 766 -17.96 -33.89 21.73
N CYS A 767 -16.71 -34.30 21.44
CA CYS A 767 -16.41 -35.67 21.00
C CYS A 767 -16.70 -36.74 22.07
N THR A 768 -16.54 -36.39 23.36
CA THR A 768 -16.85 -37.28 24.49
C THR A 768 -18.36 -37.39 24.74
N ALA A 769 -19.10 -36.29 24.53
CA ALA A 769 -20.57 -36.27 24.57
C ALA A 769 -21.20 -37.06 23.41
N LEU A 770 -20.61 -37.03 22.21
CA LEU A 770 -21.08 -37.80 21.06
C LEU A 770 -20.77 -39.30 21.17
N ARG A 771 -19.65 -39.68 21.80
CA ARG A 771 -19.33 -41.10 22.09
C ARG A 771 -20.25 -41.73 23.13
N SER A 772 -20.73 -40.95 24.09
CA SER A 772 -21.64 -41.44 25.15
C SER A 772 -23.10 -41.55 24.67
N ALA A 773 -23.49 -40.85 23.61
CA ALA A 773 -24.82 -40.95 22.98
C ALA A 773 -24.98 -42.18 22.06
N GLY A 774 -23.90 -42.83 21.62
CA GLY A 774 -23.92 -43.96 20.68
C GLY A 774 -24.10 -45.36 21.30
N ALA A 775 -24.18 -45.48 22.64
CA ALA A 775 -24.12 -46.77 23.33
C ALA A 775 -25.47 -47.50 23.55
N MET A 776 -26.55 -47.12 22.88
CA MET A 776 -27.84 -47.83 22.97
C MET A 776 -28.44 -48.13 21.59
N ALA A 777 -27.86 -49.08 20.85
CA ALA A 777 -28.59 -49.95 19.92
C ALA A 777 -27.74 -51.12 19.38
N ASN A 778 -28.15 -52.33 19.78
CA ASN A 778 -28.08 -53.63 19.10
C ASN A 778 -26.79 -54.46 18.93
N THR A 779 -26.89 -55.63 19.55
CA THR A 779 -26.43 -57.00 19.22
C THR A 779 -26.06 -57.27 17.74
N GLY A 780 -24.86 -57.83 17.51
CA GLY A 780 -24.24 -58.08 16.19
C GLY A 780 -24.81 -59.26 15.38
N PRO A 781 -24.01 -60.02 14.58
CA PRO A 781 -22.64 -59.78 14.11
C PRO A 781 -22.53 -59.81 12.56
N LYS A 782 -21.52 -59.13 11.98
CA LYS A 782 -20.74 -59.63 10.82
C LYS A 782 -19.57 -58.70 10.49
N THR A 783 -18.45 -59.38 10.27
CA THR A 783 -17.10 -58.98 9.87
C THR A 783 -17.02 -58.14 8.59
N ALA A 784 -16.27 -57.03 8.59
CA ALA A 784 -15.36 -56.58 7.52
C ALA A 784 -14.64 -55.27 7.90
N SER A 785 -13.41 -55.12 7.43
CA SER A 785 -12.36 -54.19 7.85
C SER A 785 -12.57 -52.70 7.56
N TRP A 786 -12.09 -51.85 8.47
CA TRP A 786 -11.94 -50.40 8.31
C TRP A 786 -10.64 -50.08 7.55
N SER A 787 -10.71 -49.71 6.27
CA SER A 787 -9.61 -49.00 5.59
C SER A 787 -9.99 -48.19 4.33
N THR A 788 -11.28 -48.02 4.00
CA THR A 788 -11.68 -47.26 2.80
C THR A 788 -13.03 -46.57 3.01
N LEU A 789 -13.05 -45.33 3.51
CA LEU A 789 -14.19 -44.39 3.40
C LEU A 789 -13.83 -42.97 3.90
N THR A 790 -12.69 -42.43 3.46
CA THR A 790 -12.37 -41.00 3.54
C THR A 790 -12.05 -40.48 2.15
N THR A 791 -13.04 -40.47 1.27
CA THR A 791 -12.99 -39.71 0.01
C THR A 791 -14.40 -39.54 -0.54
N SER A 792 -14.70 -38.33 -1.01
CA SER A 792 -15.89 -37.90 -1.78
C SER A 792 -17.21 -37.68 -1.01
N TRP A 793 -17.39 -36.47 -0.48
CA TRP A 793 -18.71 -35.79 -0.46
C TRP A 793 -18.52 -34.34 -0.94
N ASN A 794 -18.78 -34.11 -2.22
CA ASN A 794 -18.69 -32.81 -2.89
C ASN A 794 -19.84 -31.88 -2.43
N PHE A 795 -19.49 -30.81 -1.72
CA PHE A 795 -20.40 -29.76 -1.25
C PHE A 795 -20.43 -28.55 -2.21
N GLN A 796 -20.64 -28.76 -3.51
CA GLN A 796 -20.70 -27.65 -4.49
C GLN A 796 -22.06 -27.44 -5.18
N LEU A 797 -23.01 -28.39 -5.12
CA LEU A 797 -24.29 -28.27 -5.84
C LEU A 797 -25.49 -27.78 -5.02
N LEU A 798 -25.36 -27.53 -3.71
CA LEU A 798 -26.46 -27.03 -2.86
C LEU A 798 -26.39 -25.54 -2.49
N ARG A 799 -25.28 -24.84 -2.80
CA ARG A 799 -25.09 -23.43 -2.40
C ARG A 799 -25.79 -22.39 -3.29
N ARG A 800 -26.08 -22.68 -4.57
CA ARG A 800 -26.65 -21.67 -5.49
C ARG A 800 -28.16 -21.42 -5.36
N LYS A 801 -28.92 -22.20 -4.58
CA LYS A 801 -30.37 -21.98 -4.37
C LYS A 801 -30.81 -21.73 -2.91
N ALA A 802 -29.88 -21.70 -1.96
CA ALA A 802 -30.20 -21.60 -0.53
C ALA A 802 -30.03 -20.18 0.07
N SER A 803 -29.25 -19.28 -0.53
CA SER A 803 -28.94 -17.97 0.08
C SER A 803 -30.14 -17.01 0.16
N HIS A 804 -31.04 -17.01 -0.84
CA HIS A 804 -32.25 -16.18 -0.81
C HIS A 804 -33.39 -16.74 0.07
N ARG A 805 -33.45 -18.06 0.29
CA ARG A 805 -34.49 -18.67 1.15
C ARG A 805 -34.14 -18.62 2.64
N VAL A 806 -32.87 -18.65 3.00
CA VAL A 806 -32.43 -18.56 4.41
C VAL A 806 -32.51 -17.11 4.92
N SER A 807 -32.14 -16.11 4.10
CA SER A 807 -32.26 -14.70 4.46
C SER A 807 -33.72 -14.25 4.62
N SER A 808 -34.63 -14.70 3.74
CA SER A 808 -36.06 -14.40 3.87
C SER A 808 -36.74 -15.10 5.06
N MET A 809 -36.30 -16.31 5.44
CA MET A 809 -36.78 -16.98 6.65
C MET A 809 -36.32 -16.29 7.93
N LEU A 810 -35.07 -15.81 7.96
CA LEU A 810 -34.51 -15.10 9.12
C LEU A 810 -35.17 -13.71 9.28
N GLN A 811 -35.38 -12.98 8.17
CA GLN A 811 -36.14 -11.73 8.18
C GLN A 811 -37.61 -11.92 8.57
N ALA A 812 -38.26 -13.03 8.17
CA ALA A 812 -39.63 -13.35 8.58
C ALA A 812 -39.74 -13.74 10.07
N MET A 813 -38.74 -14.44 10.62
CA MET A 813 -38.66 -14.74 12.05
C MET A 813 -38.44 -13.47 12.89
N ILE A 814 -37.59 -12.56 12.43
CA ILE A 814 -37.30 -11.30 13.12
C ILE A 814 -38.53 -10.37 13.08
N ARG A 815 -39.23 -10.26 11.95
CA ARG A 815 -40.50 -9.49 11.86
C ARG A 815 -41.62 -10.05 12.74
N SER A 816 -41.65 -11.37 12.93
CA SER A 816 -42.63 -12.04 13.82
C SER A 816 -42.33 -11.82 15.31
N CYS A 817 -41.06 -11.65 15.68
CA CYS A 817 -40.66 -11.26 17.04
C CYS A 817 -40.93 -9.77 17.34
N ILE A 818 -40.77 -8.88 16.36
CA ILE A 818 -41.03 -7.44 16.51
C ILE A 818 -42.54 -7.15 16.64
N ALA A 819 -43.42 -7.95 16.04
CA ALA A 819 -44.87 -7.76 16.14
C ALA A 819 -45.50 -8.24 17.48
N LYS A 820 -44.70 -8.75 18.42
CA LYS A 820 -45.15 -9.29 19.72
C LYS A 820 -44.53 -8.60 20.93
N VAL A 821 -43.70 -7.57 20.71
CA VAL A 821 -43.30 -6.56 21.69
C VAL A 821 -44.09 -5.30 21.37
#